data_AF-A0A3M7AA58-F1
#
_entry.id   AF-A0A3M7AA58-F1
#
_cell.length_a   1.000
_cell.length_b   1.000
_cell.length_c   1.000
_cell.angle_alpha   90.00
_cell.angle_beta   90.00
_cell.angle_gamma   90.00
#
_symmetry.space_group_name_H-M   'P 1'
#
loop_
_entity.id
_entity.type
_entity.pdbx_description
1 polymer ?
#
loop_
_entity_poly.entity_id
_entity_poly.type
_entity_poly.pdbx_seq_one_letter_code
_entity_poly.pdbx_strand_id
1 'polypeptide(L)'
;MADSEAPPSQETKLLGKHQLEKALYEENKAVSSGRLKEENPLDTSAEFRTLCEACRRGDLKGIQEQIGRGININARDEYDYTPLILASLCGHYEVVQMLLEQGGRCERDTFQGERCLYNALNDRIRNLLLSYDYSKSTDPLQPLAGHITGLLTRESPKTADITIHTRDSSFDLHKFLLSARSPYFARKLAAAPETRDYSFPDSIPTRSVETCIRYLYLGEVGADLGEVDEARAVLDGIEKLSKQLEIPRLFEEILHSGDRRQLRQRRSEELERAGDQLAAWFKNNVVRHKVEVDSDKADTVKWDKDNAIFADVLLRADEDEVDEEDEAALSEGDGSRVRHTEGPLDGIPIGHFNSQTHSSEPTSRTQTPHRSTLYPAHRSMLLRSEVFATMFDSPFREGSIDNSRHLQIVPVDCSPAVLEVVLSFLYTERADFHLPLALDVLHAADMLFIEKLKQRAALLISTLGNGSASVVEAENPRGNADVEDIIDIYDVVRAGWDTRVHRLEEFGARYIAYRLERYIDEPEFRELVQESAGRIQGRQETDTVELVDDIRYYLSDRFRLRFEDSGLDEMMDEKEGDAEEEGEGKVSLGKVAEEADAHREDPNVVVKTTPGKRAHEDEGYGGSPEGDGEEEEGAKQQPGESGTFAPDLEVLETQGVVRTLDGEVAGDEFAQDAMNYQILLGKLETLMENLGLDG
;
A
#
# COMPACT_ATOMS: atom_id res chain seq x y z
N MET A 1 26.21 13.55 -34.55
CA MET A 1 27.34 13.13 -33.70
C MET A 1 27.68 14.28 -32.79
N ALA A 2 26.99 14.33 -31.65
CA ALA A 2 27.29 15.17 -30.50
C ALA A 2 26.91 14.30 -29.32
N ASP A 3 27.92 13.82 -28.60
CA ASP A 3 27.78 12.90 -27.48
C ASP A 3 27.00 13.58 -26.36
N SER A 4 25.89 12.95 -25.95
CA SER A 4 25.24 13.27 -24.69
C SER A 4 26.11 12.71 -23.58
N GLU A 5 26.85 13.56 -22.87
CA GLU A 5 27.43 13.19 -21.58
C GLU A 5 26.28 12.91 -20.61
N ALA A 6 25.97 11.63 -20.44
CA ALA A 6 25.21 11.15 -19.29
C ALA A 6 25.95 11.60 -18.01
N PRO A 7 25.23 12.04 -16.96
CA PRO A 7 25.88 12.36 -15.69
C PRO A 7 26.61 11.10 -15.17
N PRO A 8 27.80 11.24 -14.58
CA PRO A 8 28.56 10.10 -14.10
C PRO A 8 27.74 9.38 -13.03
N SER A 9 27.43 8.11 -13.29
CA SER A 9 26.96 7.15 -12.30
C SER A 9 27.94 7.17 -11.13
N GLN A 10 27.52 7.76 -10.01
CA GLN A 10 28.33 7.85 -8.81
C GLN A 10 28.60 6.43 -8.32
N GLU A 11 29.86 5.98 -8.37
CA GLU A 11 30.30 4.87 -7.53
C GLU A 11 30.03 5.27 -6.08
N THR A 12 28.98 4.71 -5.49
CA THR A 12 28.64 4.86 -4.07
C THR A 12 29.82 4.37 -3.25
N LYS A 13 30.63 5.30 -2.76
CA LYS A 13 31.85 5.01 -2.02
C LYS A 13 31.48 4.79 -0.55
N LEU A 14 31.31 3.52 -0.17
CA LEU A 14 31.10 3.09 1.21
C LEU A 14 32.13 3.73 2.16
N LEU A 15 31.65 4.44 3.17
CA LEU A 15 32.48 5.12 4.17
C LEU A 15 33.10 4.10 5.13
N GLY A 16 34.38 4.28 5.47
CA GLY A 16 35.01 3.44 6.49
C GLY A 16 34.45 3.74 7.90
N LYS A 17 34.51 2.78 8.83
CA LYS A 17 34.03 2.91 10.22
C LYS A 17 34.41 4.24 10.90
N HIS A 18 35.68 4.63 10.83
CA HIS A 18 36.15 5.90 11.43
C HIS A 18 35.52 7.13 10.76
N GLN A 19 35.23 7.06 9.46
CA GLN A 19 34.58 8.17 8.74
C GLN A 19 33.10 8.28 9.14
N LEU A 20 32.41 7.15 9.34
CA LEU A 20 31.04 7.09 9.86
C LEU A 20 30.95 7.64 11.29
N GLU A 21 31.84 7.23 12.19
CA GLU A 21 31.87 7.74 13.57
C GLU A 21 32.12 9.25 13.62
N LYS A 22 33.01 9.76 12.76
CA LYS A 22 33.27 11.19 12.63
C LYS A 22 32.04 11.93 12.09
N ALA A 23 31.40 11.39 11.05
CA ALA A 23 30.17 11.96 10.48
C ALA A 23 29.04 12.01 11.52
N LEU A 24 28.86 10.94 12.30
CA LEU A 24 27.89 10.86 13.39
C LEU A 24 28.17 11.90 14.50
N TYR A 25 29.43 12.12 14.85
CA TYR A 25 29.80 13.15 15.82
C TYR A 25 29.49 14.57 15.32
N GLU A 26 29.84 14.87 14.06
CA GLU A 26 29.54 16.16 13.42
C GLU A 26 28.02 16.39 13.29
N GLU A 27 27.28 15.34 12.96
CA GLU A 27 25.82 15.29 12.93
C GLU A 27 25.21 15.58 14.31
N ASN A 28 25.59 14.86 15.36
CA ASN A 28 25.07 15.06 16.71
C ASN A 28 25.32 16.49 17.21
N LYS A 29 26.45 17.09 16.82
CA LYS A 29 26.74 18.49 17.10
C LYS A 29 25.85 19.46 16.32
N ALA A 30 25.53 19.15 15.06
CA ALA A 30 24.60 19.94 14.24
C ALA A 30 23.15 19.80 14.73
N VAL A 31 22.73 18.62 15.17
CA VAL A 31 21.41 18.37 15.77
C VAL A 31 21.27 19.08 17.11
N SER A 32 22.25 18.95 18.02
CA SER A 32 22.23 19.63 19.33
C SER A 32 22.29 21.15 19.24
N SER A 33 22.84 21.71 18.15
CA SER A 33 22.79 23.15 17.87
C SER A 33 21.51 23.59 17.15
N GLY A 34 20.58 22.67 16.85
CA GLY A 34 19.33 22.93 16.14
C GLY A 34 19.49 23.22 14.65
N ARG A 35 20.68 22.99 14.08
CA ARG A 35 20.97 23.24 12.66
C ARG A 35 20.44 22.14 11.75
N LEU A 36 20.34 20.91 12.26
CA LEU A 36 19.76 19.74 11.59
C LEU A 36 18.66 19.17 12.49
N LYS A 37 17.59 18.66 11.89
CA LYS A 37 16.58 17.85 12.60
C LYS A 37 17.17 16.47 12.87
N GLU A 38 16.90 15.92 14.05
CA GLU A 38 17.23 14.53 14.35
C GLU A 38 16.35 13.62 13.48
N GLU A 39 16.96 12.90 12.54
CA GLU A 39 16.21 12.00 11.64
C GLU A 39 15.74 10.73 12.34
N ASN A 40 16.46 10.31 13.39
CA ASN A 40 16.14 9.16 14.22
C ASN A 40 15.98 9.59 15.70
N PRO A 41 14.93 10.36 16.03
CA PRO A 41 14.71 10.80 17.41
C PRO A 41 14.44 9.60 18.31
N LEU A 42 14.89 9.69 19.57
CA LEU A 42 14.51 8.71 20.59
C LEU A 42 13.02 8.86 20.89
N ASP A 43 12.25 7.79 20.68
CA ASP A 43 10.83 7.75 21.01
C ASP A 43 10.58 6.70 22.11
N THR A 44 10.09 7.18 23.26
CA THR A 44 9.80 6.35 24.44
C THR A 44 8.30 6.16 24.67
N SER A 45 7.47 6.64 23.74
CA SER A 45 6.02 6.53 23.80
C SER A 45 5.58 5.06 23.88
N ALA A 46 4.40 4.83 24.47
CA ALA A 46 3.86 3.47 24.57
C ALA A 46 3.52 2.93 23.17
N GLU A 47 3.01 3.82 22.32
CA GLU A 47 2.64 3.57 20.94
C GLU A 47 3.85 3.17 20.10
N PHE A 48 4.99 3.86 20.23
CA PHE A 48 6.21 3.48 19.54
C PHE A 48 6.80 2.16 20.06
N ARG A 49 6.73 1.90 21.37
CA ARG A 49 7.10 0.57 21.91
C ARG A 49 6.23 -0.54 21.34
N THR A 50 4.93 -0.29 21.17
CA THR A 50 4.01 -1.22 20.50
C THR A 50 4.42 -1.45 19.04
N LEU A 51 4.80 -0.40 18.30
CA LEU A 51 5.32 -0.51 16.94
C LEU A 51 6.60 -1.38 16.90
N CYS A 52 7.58 -1.07 17.75
CA CYS A 52 8.83 -1.84 17.83
C CYS A 52 8.58 -3.32 18.13
N GLU A 53 7.67 -3.60 19.05
CA GLU A 53 7.32 -4.97 19.42
C GLU A 53 6.58 -5.69 18.30
N ALA A 54 5.72 -4.98 17.56
CA ALA A 54 5.09 -5.50 16.35
C ALA A 54 6.14 -5.82 15.26
N CYS A 55 7.15 -4.97 15.07
CA CYS A 55 8.28 -5.25 14.17
C CYS A 55 9.11 -6.46 14.58
N ARG A 56 9.28 -6.74 15.88
CA ARG A 56 9.98 -7.95 16.36
C ARG A 56 9.19 -9.22 16.11
N ARG A 57 7.87 -9.15 16.29
CA ARG A 57 6.94 -10.29 16.12
C ARG A 57 6.53 -10.55 14.66
N GLY A 58 6.80 -9.62 13.75
CA GLY A 58 6.32 -9.72 12.37
C GLY A 58 4.84 -9.30 12.22
N ASP A 59 4.29 -8.60 13.21
CA ASP A 59 2.88 -8.21 13.28
C ASP A 59 2.59 -7.00 12.37
N LEU A 60 2.32 -7.28 11.11
CA LEU A 60 2.02 -6.27 10.08
C LEU A 60 0.82 -5.38 10.46
N LYS A 61 -0.22 -5.93 11.11
CA LYS A 61 -1.42 -5.17 11.49
C LYS A 61 -1.10 -4.19 12.61
N GLY A 62 -0.41 -4.64 13.65
CA GLY A 62 0.04 -3.78 14.75
C GLY A 62 0.94 -2.65 14.25
N ILE A 63 1.79 -2.92 13.26
CA ILE A 63 2.64 -1.92 12.60
C ILE A 63 1.80 -0.88 11.86
N GLN A 64 0.83 -1.30 11.06
CA GLN A 64 0.01 -0.38 10.27
C GLN A 64 -0.93 0.46 11.12
N GLU A 65 -1.54 -0.09 12.16
CA GLU A 65 -2.33 0.69 13.12
C GLU A 65 -1.48 1.80 13.75
N GLN A 66 -0.25 1.45 14.11
CA GLN A 66 0.72 2.41 14.66
C GLN A 66 1.17 3.43 13.60
N ILE A 67 1.42 3.03 12.35
CA ILE A 67 1.76 3.95 11.25
C ILE A 67 0.59 4.88 10.94
N GLY A 68 -0.64 4.37 10.89
CA GLY A 68 -1.86 5.14 10.64
C GLY A 68 -2.16 6.17 11.74
N ARG A 69 -1.66 5.96 12.96
CA ARG A 69 -1.68 6.95 14.04
C ARG A 69 -0.62 8.06 13.88
N GLY A 70 0.17 8.02 12.81
CA GLY A 70 1.19 9.02 12.49
C GLY A 70 2.51 8.83 13.25
N ILE A 71 2.81 7.60 13.71
CA ILE A 71 4.07 7.32 14.41
C ILE A 71 5.26 7.47 13.45
N ASN A 72 6.34 8.08 13.94
CA ASN A 72 7.56 8.22 13.17
C ASN A 72 8.29 6.87 13.05
N ILE A 73 8.13 6.21 11.90
CA ILE A 73 8.78 4.93 11.58
C ILE A 73 10.32 4.99 11.53
N ASN A 74 10.90 6.20 11.49
CA ASN A 74 12.35 6.40 11.49
C ASN A 74 12.90 6.72 12.88
N ALA A 75 12.06 6.82 13.92
CA ALA A 75 12.53 6.99 15.30
C ALA A 75 13.31 5.75 15.78
N ARG A 76 14.02 5.90 16.91
CA ARG A 76 14.79 4.83 17.56
C ARG A 76 14.26 4.54 18.95
N ASP A 77 14.36 3.28 19.36
CA ASP A 77 14.07 2.84 20.72
C ASP A 77 15.22 3.15 21.69
N GLU A 78 15.06 2.75 22.96
CA GLU A 78 16.06 2.93 24.01
C GLU A 78 17.39 2.18 23.77
N TYR A 79 17.43 1.30 22.78
CA TYR A 79 18.58 0.51 22.36
C TYR A 79 19.16 0.99 21.01
N ASP A 80 18.76 2.19 20.58
CA ASP A 80 19.13 2.79 19.30
C ASP A 80 18.67 1.99 18.07
N TYR A 81 17.67 1.12 18.19
CA TYR A 81 17.11 0.38 17.06
C TYR A 81 15.94 1.13 16.44
N THR A 82 15.96 1.30 15.12
CA THR A 82 14.78 1.73 14.37
C THR A 82 13.87 0.54 14.10
N PRO A 83 12.55 0.73 13.87
CA PRO A 83 11.63 -0.32 13.46
C PRO A 83 12.16 -1.17 12.29
N LEU A 84 12.80 -0.53 11.31
CA LEU A 84 13.40 -1.20 10.16
C LEU A 84 14.58 -2.10 10.55
N ILE A 85 15.43 -1.68 11.50
CA ILE A 85 16.52 -2.53 12.00
C ILE A 85 15.95 -3.74 12.77
N LEU A 86 14.91 -3.53 13.58
CA LEU A 86 14.26 -4.63 14.31
C LEU A 86 13.67 -5.68 13.36
N ALA A 87 12.91 -5.25 12.34
CA ALA A 87 12.33 -6.15 11.35
C ALA A 87 13.41 -6.90 10.56
N SER A 88 14.50 -6.20 10.19
CA SER A 88 15.62 -6.80 9.46
C SER A 88 16.36 -7.85 10.30
N LEU A 89 16.55 -7.57 11.59
CA LEU A 89 17.18 -8.47 12.56
C LEU A 89 16.35 -9.72 12.83
N CYS A 90 15.03 -9.55 12.94
CA CYS A 90 14.11 -10.65 13.20
C CYS A 90 13.75 -11.47 11.94
N GLY A 91 14.14 -11.02 10.74
CA GLY A 91 13.96 -11.79 9.51
C GLY A 91 12.62 -11.61 8.81
N HIS A 92 11.84 -10.59 9.17
CA HIS A 92 10.49 -10.37 8.65
C HIS A 92 10.54 -9.61 7.33
N TYR A 93 10.72 -10.32 6.21
CA TYR A 93 10.90 -9.74 4.88
C TYR A 93 9.75 -8.80 4.48
N GLU A 94 8.51 -9.23 4.70
CA GLU A 94 7.29 -8.49 4.36
C GLU A 94 7.16 -7.21 5.18
N VAL A 95 7.57 -7.25 6.45
CA VAL A 95 7.64 -6.06 7.32
C VAL A 95 8.72 -5.10 6.84
N VAL A 96 9.90 -5.61 6.48
CA VAL A 96 10.99 -4.78 5.94
C VAL A 96 10.54 -4.08 4.66
N GLN A 97 9.93 -4.82 3.74
CA GLN A 97 9.38 -4.27 2.51
C GLN A 97 8.34 -3.18 2.79
N MET A 98 7.38 -3.45 3.67
CA MET A 98 6.36 -2.49 4.05
C MET A 98 6.96 -1.23 4.68
N LEU A 99 7.89 -1.37 5.63
CA LEU A 99 8.52 -0.23 6.26
C LEU A 99 9.27 0.63 5.24
N LEU A 100 9.95 0.02 4.27
CA LEU A 100 10.61 0.73 3.16
C LEU A 100 9.59 1.47 2.26
N GLU A 101 8.49 0.81 1.90
CA GLU A 101 7.39 1.40 1.12
C GLU A 101 6.72 2.58 1.84
N GLN A 102 6.62 2.50 3.18
CA GLN A 102 6.08 3.56 4.03
C GLN A 102 7.09 4.68 4.36
N GLY A 103 8.30 4.63 3.79
CA GLY A 103 9.31 5.69 3.93
C GLY A 103 10.37 5.45 5.01
N GLY A 104 10.58 4.19 5.40
CA GLY A 104 11.66 3.75 6.27
C GLY A 104 13.01 3.99 5.61
N ARG A 105 13.93 4.66 6.33
CA ARG A 105 15.22 5.11 5.80
C ARG A 105 16.33 4.11 6.15
N CYS A 106 17.00 3.59 5.12
CA CYS A 106 18.24 2.82 5.25
C CYS A 106 19.33 3.40 4.32
N GLU A 107 19.72 4.66 4.57
CA GLU A 107 20.79 5.31 3.80
C GLU A 107 22.15 4.63 4.07
N ARG A 108 22.76 4.06 3.02
CA ARG A 108 24.02 3.26 3.12
C ARG A 108 25.19 4.02 3.73
N ASP A 109 25.22 5.34 3.56
CA ASP A 109 26.32 6.18 4.06
C ASP A 109 26.05 6.70 5.50
N THR A 110 25.03 6.18 6.18
CA THR A 110 24.66 6.56 7.55
C THR A 110 24.93 5.44 8.54
N PHE A 111 25.15 5.83 9.80
CA PHE A 111 25.35 4.87 10.88
C PHE A 111 24.15 3.92 11.05
N GLN A 112 22.91 4.39 10.81
CA GLN A 112 21.72 3.56 10.92
C GLN A 112 21.54 2.62 9.72
N GLY A 113 21.81 3.07 8.49
CA GLY A 113 21.69 2.22 7.31
C GLY A 113 22.71 1.06 7.31
N GLU A 114 23.96 1.33 7.69
CA GLU A 114 24.97 0.27 7.88
C GLU A 114 24.55 -0.75 8.94
N ARG A 115 23.97 -0.30 10.07
CA ARG A 115 23.44 -1.20 11.10
C ARG A 115 22.27 -2.03 10.57
N CYS A 116 21.40 -1.45 9.75
CA CYS A 116 20.29 -2.18 9.14
C CYS A 116 20.80 -3.30 8.20
N LEU A 117 21.77 -2.99 7.33
CA LEU A 117 22.39 -3.96 6.43
C LEU A 117 23.17 -5.05 7.17
N TYR A 118 23.91 -4.67 8.21
CA TYR A 118 24.67 -5.60 9.05
C TYR A 118 23.76 -6.58 9.81
N ASN A 119 22.62 -6.09 10.31
CA ASN A 119 21.66 -6.90 11.06
C ASN A 119 20.64 -7.62 10.19
N ALA A 120 20.73 -7.58 8.85
CA ALA A 120 19.84 -8.35 8.00
C ALA A 120 20.02 -9.86 8.26
N LEU A 121 18.95 -10.55 8.69
CA LEU A 121 19.00 -11.97 9.07
C LEU A 121 19.44 -12.88 7.90
N ASN A 122 19.00 -12.56 6.68
CA ASN A 122 19.27 -13.36 5.48
C ASN A 122 19.61 -12.48 4.27
N ASP A 123 20.21 -13.11 3.25
CA ASP A 123 20.61 -12.41 2.03
C ASP A 123 19.42 -11.88 1.22
N ARG A 124 18.22 -12.45 1.36
CA ARG A 124 17.00 -11.96 0.72
C ARG A 124 16.65 -10.54 1.22
N ILE A 125 16.67 -10.33 2.54
CA ILE A 125 16.45 -9.02 3.16
C ILE A 125 17.58 -8.06 2.84
N ARG A 126 18.84 -8.52 2.91
CA ARG A 126 20.00 -7.70 2.54
C ARG A 126 19.90 -7.22 1.09
N ASN A 127 19.53 -8.10 0.17
CA ASN A 127 19.36 -7.77 -1.24
C ASN A 127 18.18 -6.82 -1.46
N LEU A 128 17.08 -6.93 -0.70
CA LEU A 128 15.99 -5.96 -0.70
C LEU A 128 16.48 -4.57 -0.25
N LEU A 129 17.21 -4.49 0.86
CA LEU A 129 17.78 -3.23 1.35
C LEU A 129 18.83 -2.65 0.37
N LEU A 130 19.56 -3.50 -0.37
CA LEU A 130 20.51 -3.07 -1.39
C LEU A 130 19.88 -2.77 -2.76
N SER A 131 18.72 -3.31 -3.08
CA SER A 131 17.99 -2.99 -4.30
C SER A 131 17.11 -1.76 -4.11
N TYR A 132 16.71 -1.47 -2.87
CA TYR A 132 15.89 -0.31 -2.57
C TYR A 132 16.68 0.98 -2.85
N ASP A 133 16.15 1.79 -3.75
CA ASP A 133 16.74 3.05 -4.13
C ASP A 133 16.27 4.13 -3.14
N TYR A 134 17.08 4.41 -2.12
CA TYR A 134 16.79 5.41 -1.11
C TYR A 134 16.75 6.85 -1.66
N SER A 135 17.30 7.09 -2.85
CA SER A 135 17.07 8.37 -3.55
C SER A 135 15.60 8.55 -3.94
N LYS A 136 14.86 7.43 -3.99
CA LYS A 136 13.41 7.34 -4.16
C LYS A 136 12.65 7.14 -2.84
N SER A 137 13.26 7.29 -1.66
CA SER A 137 12.51 7.73 -0.48
C SER A 137 12.11 9.18 -0.72
N THR A 138 11.27 9.37 -1.74
CA THR A 138 10.77 10.64 -2.17
C THR A 138 9.81 11.07 -1.08
N ASP A 139 9.98 12.30 -0.62
CA ASP A 139 9.00 12.95 0.24
C ASP A 139 7.59 12.64 -0.32
N PRO A 140 6.66 12.13 0.50
CA PRO A 140 5.33 11.73 0.06
C PRO A 140 4.62 12.78 -0.80
N LEU A 141 4.94 14.07 -0.59
CA LEU A 141 4.36 15.21 -1.31
C LEU A 141 5.05 15.54 -2.63
N GLN A 142 6.12 14.84 -3.02
CA GLN A 142 6.83 15.04 -4.29
C GLN A 142 5.95 14.88 -5.54
N PRO A 143 5.01 13.92 -5.62
CA PRO A 143 4.10 13.83 -6.77
C PRO A 143 3.20 15.06 -6.87
N LEU A 144 2.65 15.54 -5.76
CA LEU A 144 1.89 16.79 -5.71
C LEU A 144 2.76 18.00 -6.14
N ALA A 145 3.99 18.09 -5.62
CA ALA A 145 4.92 19.15 -5.98
C ALA A 145 5.31 19.12 -7.47
N GLY A 146 5.54 17.93 -8.00
CA GLY A 146 5.83 17.69 -9.42
C GLY A 146 4.67 18.09 -10.31
N HIS A 147 3.44 17.71 -9.94
CA HIS A 147 2.22 18.13 -10.63
C HIS A 147 2.09 19.64 -10.65
N ILE A 148 2.14 20.28 -9.47
CA ILE A 148 1.97 21.74 -9.36
C ILE A 148 3.06 22.47 -10.14
N THR A 149 4.33 22.05 -10.02
CA THR A 149 5.43 22.66 -10.79
C THR A 149 5.21 22.49 -12.29
N GLY A 150 4.75 21.31 -12.72
CA GLY A 150 4.45 20.99 -14.12
C GLY A 150 3.39 21.88 -14.74
N LEU A 151 2.48 22.46 -13.94
CA LEU A 151 1.48 23.42 -14.42
C LEU A 151 2.10 24.68 -15.04
N LEU A 152 3.33 25.07 -14.66
CA LEU A 152 4.01 26.25 -15.22
C LEU A 152 4.38 26.10 -16.69
N THR A 153 4.60 24.87 -17.16
CA THR A 153 5.09 24.57 -18.50
C THR A 153 4.07 23.81 -19.34
N ARG A 154 2.87 23.61 -18.82
CA ARG A 154 1.87 22.75 -19.47
C ARG A 154 1.15 23.51 -20.59
N GLU A 155 1.21 22.96 -21.79
CA GLU A 155 0.59 23.59 -22.96
C GLU A 155 -0.90 23.25 -23.09
N SER A 156 -1.29 22.01 -22.77
CA SER A 156 -2.66 21.52 -22.91
C SER A 156 -3.07 20.47 -21.85
N PRO A 157 -4.33 20.45 -21.42
CA PRO A 157 -5.28 21.57 -21.49
C PRO A 157 -4.84 22.79 -20.68
N LYS A 158 -5.14 23.99 -21.20
CA LYS A 158 -4.85 25.26 -20.54
C LYS A 158 -5.81 25.51 -19.39
N THR A 159 -5.27 25.58 -18.17
CA THR A 159 -6.04 25.80 -16.94
C THR A 159 -5.70 27.11 -16.23
N ALA A 160 -4.75 27.89 -16.76
CA ALA A 160 -4.36 29.18 -16.18
C ALA A 160 -5.50 30.20 -16.28
N ASP A 161 -5.70 30.98 -15.22
CA ASP A 161 -6.80 31.93 -15.06
C ASP A 161 -6.32 33.36 -14.72
N ILE A 162 -4.99 33.56 -14.67
CA ILE A 162 -4.33 34.87 -14.53
C ILE A 162 -2.97 34.90 -15.23
N THR A 163 -2.66 35.98 -15.94
CA THR A 163 -1.35 36.22 -16.56
C THR A 163 -0.59 37.31 -15.81
N ILE A 164 0.64 37.00 -15.39
CA ILE A 164 1.57 37.96 -14.78
C ILE A 164 2.56 38.46 -15.82
N HIS A 165 2.60 39.79 -16.02
CA HIS A 165 3.49 40.46 -16.96
C HIS A 165 4.69 41.08 -16.24
N THR A 166 5.89 40.79 -16.75
CA THR A 166 7.14 41.49 -16.43
C THR A 166 7.59 42.31 -17.64
N ARG A 167 8.73 43.01 -17.51
CA ARG A 167 9.29 43.81 -18.61
C ARG A 167 9.51 42.98 -19.89
N ASP A 168 10.02 41.76 -19.73
CA ASP A 168 10.55 40.95 -20.83
C ASP A 168 9.78 39.65 -21.06
N SER A 169 8.82 39.30 -20.19
CA SER A 169 8.14 38.00 -20.23
C SER A 169 6.75 38.07 -19.61
N SER A 170 5.96 37.03 -19.85
CA SER A 170 4.64 36.84 -19.28
C SER A 170 4.51 35.40 -18.78
N PHE A 171 3.79 35.22 -17.67
CA PHE A 171 3.62 33.93 -16.99
C PHE A 171 2.14 33.65 -16.81
N ASP A 172 1.66 32.53 -17.35
CA ASP A 172 0.28 32.07 -17.18
C ASP A 172 0.18 31.22 -15.90
N LEU A 173 -0.64 31.67 -14.94
CA LEU A 173 -0.68 31.16 -13.57
C LEU A 173 -2.13 30.86 -13.10
N HIS A 174 -2.24 30.36 -11.86
CA HIS A 174 -3.49 29.95 -11.22
C HIS A 174 -3.79 30.80 -9.97
N LYS A 175 -4.91 31.52 -9.95
CA LYS A 175 -5.32 32.41 -8.85
C LYS A 175 -5.45 31.69 -7.52
N PHE A 176 -5.98 30.46 -7.52
CA PHE A 176 -6.11 29.69 -6.30
C PHE A 176 -4.75 29.31 -5.69
N LEU A 177 -3.75 28.90 -6.50
CA LEU A 177 -2.39 28.61 -6.02
C LEU A 177 -1.74 29.86 -5.44
N LEU A 178 -1.82 30.99 -6.16
CA LEU A 178 -1.30 32.27 -5.69
C LEU A 178 -1.95 32.66 -4.36
N SER A 179 -3.28 32.50 -4.25
CA SER A 179 -4.03 32.83 -3.04
C SER A 179 -3.74 31.88 -1.88
N ALA A 180 -3.53 30.59 -2.14
CA ALA A 180 -3.19 29.61 -1.11
C ALA A 180 -1.77 29.84 -0.54
N ARG A 181 -0.84 30.24 -1.40
CA ARG A 181 0.60 30.30 -1.07
C ARG A 181 1.10 31.70 -0.72
N SER A 182 0.37 32.76 -1.07
CA SER A 182 0.73 34.15 -0.77
C SER A 182 -0.46 34.89 -0.12
N PRO A 183 -0.33 35.30 1.15
CA PRO A 183 -1.35 36.12 1.80
C PRO A 183 -1.63 37.45 1.10
N TYR A 184 -0.62 38.03 0.43
CA TYR A 184 -0.80 39.21 -0.42
C TYR A 184 -1.78 38.94 -1.57
N PHE A 185 -1.55 37.88 -2.35
CA PHE A 185 -2.43 37.52 -3.44
C PHE A 185 -3.80 37.09 -2.94
N ALA A 186 -3.88 36.39 -1.82
CA ALA A 186 -5.16 36.03 -1.19
C ALA A 186 -6.05 37.24 -0.95
N ARG A 187 -5.52 38.30 -0.30
CA ARG A 187 -6.29 39.53 -0.03
C ARG A 187 -6.61 40.30 -1.31
N LYS A 188 -5.65 40.35 -2.25
CA LYS A 188 -5.80 41.11 -3.49
C LYS A 188 -6.83 40.50 -4.43
N LEU A 189 -6.75 39.20 -4.65
CA LEU A 189 -7.65 38.46 -5.55
C LEU A 189 -9.03 38.27 -4.93
N ALA A 190 -9.15 38.18 -3.61
CA ALA A 190 -10.44 38.24 -2.94
C ALA A 190 -11.15 39.59 -3.13
N ALA A 191 -10.40 40.70 -3.25
CA ALA A 191 -10.97 42.02 -3.48
C ALA A 191 -11.39 42.27 -4.94
N ALA A 192 -10.77 41.59 -5.90
CA ALA A 192 -11.06 41.69 -7.33
C ALA A 192 -10.90 40.32 -8.04
N PRO A 193 -11.85 39.39 -7.88
CA PRO A 193 -11.77 38.03 -8.42
C PRO A 193 -11.72 37.96 -9.96
N GLU A 194 -12.22 38.98 -10.63
CA GLU A 194 -12.25 39.16 -12.08
C GLU A 194 -10.88 39.51 -12.69
N THR A 195 -9.86 39.74 -11.86
CA THR A 195 -8.51 40.07 -12.32
C THR A 195 -7.94 38.94 -13.17
N ARG A 196 -7.63 39.24 -14.44
CA ARG A 196 -6.97 38.31 -15.39
C ARG A 196 -5.53 38.69 -15.70
N ASP A 197 -5.17 39.95 -15.49
CA ASP A 197 -3.83 40.47 -15.78
C ASP A 197 -3.26 41.16 -14.56
N TYR A 198 -2.00 40.89 -14.26
CA TYR A 198 -1.26 41.58 -13.22
C TYR A 198 0.16 41.90 -13.69
N SER A 199 0.68 43.09 -13.37
CA SER A 199 2.01 43.49 -13.80
C SER A 199 2.86 43.93 -12.61
N PHE A 200 4.10 43.44 -12.57
CA PHE A 200 5.10 43.91 -11.62
C PHE A 200 5.81 45.16 -12.16
N PRO A 201 6.29 46.07 -11.29
CA PRO A 201 7.06 47.22 -11.74
C PRO A 201 8.30 46.79 -12.53
N ASP A 202 8.59 47.51 -13.62
CA ASP A 202 9.76 47.25 -14.48
C ASP A 202 11.09 47.30 -13.72
N SER A 203 11.14 47.90 -12.53
CA SER A 203 12.34 47.94 -11.69
C SER A 203 12.74 46.58 -11.11
N ILE A 204 11.86 45.58 -11.17
CA ILE A 204 12.10 44.23 -10.65
C ILE A 204 12.58 43.34 -11.80
N PRO A 205 13.75 42.67 -11.68
CA PRO A 205 14.22 41.75 -12.70
C PRO A 205 13.24 40.58 -12.95
N THR A 206 13.07 40.18 -14.21
CA THR A 206 12.22 39.04 -14.59
C THR A 206 12.61 37.75 -13.87
N ARG A 207 13.92 37.49 -13.71
CA ARG A 207 14.45 36.34 -12.95
C ARG A 207 13.99 36.34 -11.48
N SER A 208 13.89 37.50 -10.83
CA SER A 208 13.40 37.57 -9.45
C SER A 208 11.94 37.15 -9.34
N VAL A 209 11.11 37.56 -10.31
CA VAL A 209 9.70 37.17 -10.40
C VAL A 209 9.58 35.68 -10.71
N GLU A 210 10.34 35.17 -11.67
CA GLU A 210 10.40 33.74 -12.03
C GLU A 210 10.73 32.87 -10.80
N THR A 211 11.74 33.25 -10.01
CA THR A 211 12.12 32.54 -8.79
C THR A 211 11.00 32.53 -7.75
N CYS A 212 10.30 33.66 -7.56
CA CYS A 212 9.16 33.72 -6.64
C CYS A 212 7.99 32.85 -7.13
N ILE A 213 7.71 32.84 -8.43
CA ILE A 213 6.67 31.99 -9.04
C ILE A 213 7.02 30.52 -8.84
N ARG A 214 8.24 30.10 -9.16
CA ARG A 214 8.70 28.71 -8.93
C ARG A 214 8.52 28.29 -7.48
N TYR A 215 8.86 29.15 -6.52
CA TYR A 215 8.63 28.87 -5.10
C TYR A 215 7.16 28.68 -4.73
N LEU A 216 6.27 29.56 -5.22
CA LEU A 216 4.83 29.45 -4.99
C LEU A 216 4.28 28.14 -5.60
N TYR A 217 4.85 27.70 -6.72
CA TYR A 217 4.51 26.48 -7.46
C TYR A 217 5.26 25.24 -6.99
N LEU A 218 5.88 25.29 -5.81
CA LEU A 218 6.60 24.17 -5.21
C LEU A 218 7.77 23.68 -6.06
N GLY A 219 8.28 24.47 -6.99
CA GLY A 219 9.50 24.18 -7.73
C GLY A 219 10.74 24.33 -6.84
N GLU A 220 11.84 23.70 -7.24
CA GLU A 220 13.12 23.89 -6.59
C GLU A 220 13.67 25.29 -6.89
N VAL A 221 14.15 25.95 -5.84
CA VAL A 221 14.77 27.27 -5.93
C VAL A 221 16.26 27.12 -5.67
N GLY A 222 17.00 26.80 -6.73
CA GLY A 222 18.47 26.79 -6.72
C GLY A 222 19.02 28.19 -7.02
N ALA A 223 20.03 28.62 -6.27
CA ALA A 223 20.72 29.89 -6.51
C ALA A 223 21.68 29.79 -7.71
N ASP A 224 21.15 29.56 -8.92
CA ASP A 224 21.87 29.89 -10.15
C ASP A 224 21.54 31.35 -10.51
N LEU A 225 22.25 32.26 -9.87
CA LEU A 225 21.96 33.69 -9.91
C LEU A 225 22.71 34.43 -11.05
N GLY A 226 23.45 33.69 -11.90
CA GLY A 226 24.22 34.26 -13.00
C GLY A 226 25.51 34.96 -12.55
N GLU A 227 25.99 35.90 -13.36
CA GLU A 227 27.19 36.70 -13.05
C GLU A 227 26.99 37.57 -11.79
N VAL A 228 28.09 37.95 -11.12
CA VAL A 228 28.06 38.58 -9.78
C VAL A 228 27.17 39.82 -9.69
N ASP A 229 27.19 40.69 -10.70
CA ASP A 229 26.41 41.93 -10.70
C ASP A 229 24.92 41.67 -10.99
N GLU A 230 24.61 40.72 -11.87
CA GLU A 230 23.24 40.26 -12.14
C GLU A 230 22.67 39.55 -10.91
N ALA A 231 23.46 38.70 -10.28
CA ALA A 231 23.09 37.97 -9.08
C ALA A 231 22.66 38.90 -7.94
N ARG A 232 23.38 40.00 -7.75
CA ARG A 232 23.02 41.00 -6.73
C ARG A 232 21.68 41.68 -7.03
N ALA A 233 21.48 42.12 -8.26
CA ALA A 233 20.22 42.76 -8.66
C ALA A 233 19.03 41.80 -8.54
N VAL A 234 19.23 40.53 -8.90
CA VAL A 234 18.23 39.46 -8.76
C VAL A 234 17.91 39.20 -7.29
N LEU A 235 18.91 39.08 -6.42
CA LEU A 235 18.72 38.89 -4.98
C LEU A 235 17.98 40.06 -4.33
N ASP A 236 18.35 41.31 -4.66
CA ASP A 236 17.65 42.51 -4.17
C ASP A 236 16.18 42.53 -4.64
N GLY A 237 15.91 42.05 -5.86
CA GLY A 237 14.57 41.87 -6.39
C GLY A 237 13.77 40.80 -5.64
N ILE A 238 14.39 39.65 -5.34
CA ILE A 238 13.77 38.57 -4.58
C ILE A 238 13.48 39.00 -3.15
N GLU A 239 14.38 39.74 -2.49
CA GLU A 239 14.14 40.27 -1.13
C GLU A 239 12.92 41.21 -1.09
N LYS A 240 12.80 42.11 -2.07
CA LYS A 240 11.66 43.03 -2.19
C LYS A 240 10.37 42.27 -2.43
N LEU A 241 10.38 41.31 -3.35
CA LEU A 241 9.23 40.48 -3.68
C LEU A 241 8.84 39.58 -2.51
N SER A 242 9.78 38.98 -1.78
CA SER A 242 9.47 38.09 -0.66
C SER A 242 8.72 38.83 0.45
N LYS A 243 9.11 40.09 0.71
CA LYS A 243 8.40 40.99 1.63
C LYS A 243 7.03 41.40 1.09
N GLN A 244 6.95 41.79 -0.18
CA GLN A 244 5.69 42.22 -0.80
C GLN A 244 4.65 41.09 -0.88
N LEU A 245 5.09 39.89 -1.26
CA LEU A 245 4.26 38.70 -1.43
C LEU A 245 4.04 37.93 -0.13
N GLU A 246 4.65 38.37 0.97
CA GLU A 246 4.56 37.76 2.31
C GLU A 246 5.05 36.30 2.35
N ILE A 247 6.16 36.03 1.65
CA ILE A 247 6.84 34.73 1.56
C ILE A 247 8.31 34.81 2.03
N PRO A 248 8.60 35.26 3.27
CA PRO A 248 9.97 35.56 3.72
C PRO A 248 10.93 34.37 3.65
N ARG A 249 10.43 33.13 3.82
CA ARG A 249 11.24 31.89 3.79
C ARG A 249 11.96 31.64 2.48
N LEU A 250 11.40 32.08 1.35
CA LEU A 250 12.06 32.00 0.04
C LEU A 250 13.47 32.62 0.09
N PHE A 251 13.57 33.80 0.69
CA PHE A 251 14.84 34.51 0.77
C PHE A 251 15.81 33.81 1.72
N GLU A 252 15.32 33.24 2.82
CA GLU A 252 16.11 32.46 3.77
C GLU A 252 16.67 31.18 3.14
N GLU A 253 15.89 30.50 2.29
CA GLU A 253 16.32 29.30 1.56
C GLU A 253 17.47 29.60 0.60
N ILE A 254 17.36 30.68 -0.19
CA ILE A 254 18.37 31.08 -1.17
C ILE A 254 19.71 31.44 -0.50
N LEU A 255 19.66 32.11 0.67
CA LEU A 255 20.88 32.54 1.38
C LEU A 255 21.65 31.38 2.03
N HIS A 256 21.03 30.23 2.25
CA HIS A 256 21.60 29.11 3.01
C HIS A 256 21.82 27.88 2.14
N SER A 257 22.41 28.04 0.95
CA SER A 257 22.69 26.98 -0.02
C SER A 257 23.82 25.99 0.39
N GLY A 258 24.06 25.81 1.69
CA GLY A 258 25.08 24.90 2.24
C GLY A 258 24.52 23.55 2.67
N ASP A 259 25.35 22.51 2.56
CA ASP A 259 25.12 21.11 2.96
C ASP A 259 23.84 20.43 2.40
N ARG A 260 24.02 19.38 1.58
CA ARG A 260 22.94 18.69 0.85
C ARG A 260 21.80 18.21 1.77
N ARG A 261 22.12 17.82 3.01
CA ARG A 261 21.13 17.35 3.98
C ARG A 261 20.23 18.48 4.50
N GLN A 262 20.80 19.65 4.79
CA GLN A 262 20.03 20.83 5.23
C GLN A 262 19.08 21.29 4.12
N LEU A 263 19.52 21.22 2.87
CA LEU A 263 18.68 21.54 1.72
C LEU A 263 17.51 20.55 1.58
N ARG A 264 17.74 19.24 1.69
CA ARG A 264 16.68 18.21 1.69
C ARG A 264 15.67 18.43 2.82
N GLN A 265 16.15 18.70 4.02
CA GLN A 265 15.30 18.93 5.19
C GLN A 265 14.41 20.17 5.00
N ARG A 266 14.99 21.32 4.65
CA ARG A 266 14.23 22.56 4.41
C ARG A 266 13.22 22.40 3.28
N ARG A 267 13.62 21.68 2.23
CA ARG A 267 12.74 21.36 1.12
C ARG A 267 11.52 20.56 1.58
N SER A 268 11.73 19.52 2.38
CA SER A 268 10.62 18.72 2.91
C SER A 268 9.73 19.51 3.86
N GLU A 269 10.31 20.33 4.75
CA GLU A 269 9.55 21.24 5.62
C GLU A 269 8.71 22.26 4.82
N GLU A 270 9.25 22.78 3.72
CA GLU A 270 8.51 23.70 2.85
C GLU A 270 7.40 23.01 2.07
N LEU A 271 7.64 21.78 1.59
CA LEU A 271 6.61 20.98 0.94
C LEU A 271 5.47 20.62 1.91
N GLU A 272 5.80 20.24 3.15
CA GLU A 272 4.82 19.97 4.21
C GLU A 272 3.99 21.22 4.50
N ARG A 273 4.64 22.38 4.71
CA ARG A 273 3.96 23.66 4.92
C ARG A 273 3.06 24.03 3.73
N ALA A 274 3.53 23.81 2.52
CA ALA A 274 2.75 24.05 1.32
C ALA A 274 1.54 23.14 1.22
N GLY A 275 1.71 21.86 1.53
CA GLY A 275 0.63 20.89 1.61
C GLY A 275 -0.44 21.33 2.60
N ASP A 276 -0.05 21.80 3.79
CA ASP A 276 -0.99 22.30 4.81
C ASP A 276 -1.72 23.57 4.35
N GLN A 277 -1.04 24.48 3.66
CA GLN A 277 -1.67 25.67 3.08
C GLN A 277 -2.71 25.31 2.01
N LEU A 278 -2.38 24.35 1.13
CA LEU A 278 -3.31 23.85 0.11
C LEU A 278 -4.48 23.11 0.75
N ALA A 279 -4.25 22.30 1.77
CA ALA A 279 -5.30 21.59 2.52
C ALA A 279 -6.26 22.57 3.21
N ALA A 280 -5.72 23.58 3.89
CA ALA A 280 -6.51 24.63 4.53
C ALA A 280 -7.31 25.43 3.49
N TRP A 281 -6.71 25.74 2.34
CA TRP A 281 -7.40 26.45 1.27
C TRP A 281 -8.52 25.58 0.68
N PHE A 282 -8.25 24.30 0.36
CA PHE A 282 -9.22 23.32 -0.14
C PHE A 282 -10.43 23.21 0.79
N LYS A 283 -10.21 23.01 2.10
CA LYS A 283 -11.30 22.89 3.08
C LYS A 283 -12.15 24.17 3.15
N ASN A 284 -11.50 25.34 3.16
CA ASN A 284 -12.18 26.63 3.32
C ASN A 284 -12.91 27.11 2.05
N ASN A 285 -12.51 26.63 0.86
CA ASN A 285 -13.01 27.13 -0.41
C ASN A 285 -13.78 26.08 -1.21
N VAL A 286 -13.30 24.84 -1.32
CA VAL A 286 -13.98 23.77 -2.06
C VAL A 286 -15.05 23.11 -1.19
N VAL A 287 -14.64 22.47 -0.10
CA VAL A 287 -15.57 21.71 0.78
C VAL A 287 -16.63 22.62 1.38
N ARG A 288 -16.25 23.80 1.88
CA ARG A 288 -17.18 24.76 2.49
C ARG A 288 -18.23 25.32 1.52
N HIS A 289 -17.94 25.39 0.22
CA HIS A 289 -18.84 25.96 -0.78
C HIS A 289 -19.54 24.88 -1.64
N LYS A 290 -19.48 23.61 -1.22
CA LYS A 290 -20.28 22.55 -1.86
C LYS A 290 -21.77 22.88 -1.74
N VAL A 291 -22.53 22.47 -2.75
CA VAL A 291 -23.97 22.75 -2.83
C VAL A 291 -24.72 21.43 -2.84
N GLU A 292 -25.61 21.25 -1.87
CA GLU A 292 -26.52 20.11 -1.83
C GLU A 292 -27.85 20.51 -2.47
N VAL A 293 -28.32 19.72 -3.43
CA VAL A 293 -29.54 19.96 -4.20
C VAL A 293 -30.27 18.65 -4.44
N ASP A 294 -31.57 18.72 -4.73
CA ASP A 294 -32.30 17.54 -5.22
C ASP A 294 -31.71 17.12 -6.58
N SER A 295 -31.57 15.82 -6.83
CA SER A 295 -30.90 15.28 -8.03
C SER A 295 -31.55 15.74 -9.34
N ASP A 296 -32.87 15.87 -9.36
CA ASP A 296 -33.63 16.40 -10.51
C ASP A 296 -33.28 17.86 -10.86
N LYS A 297 -32.76 18.62 -9.88
CA LYS A 297 -32.42 20.04 -10.03
C LYS A 297 -30.92 20.25 -10.20
N ALA A 298 -30.09 19.23 -10.04
CA ALA A 298 -28.64 19.37 -10.08
C ALA A 298 -28.13 20.02 -11.38
N ASP A 299 -28.64 19.59 -12.54
CA ASP A 299 -28.24 20.12 -13.84
C ASP A 299 -28.73 21.55 -14.11
N THR A 300 -29.63 22.07 -13.27
CA THR A 300 -30.16 23.44 -13.37
C THR A 300 -29.34 24.46 -12.58
N VAL A 301 -28.39 23.99 -11.75
CA VAL A 301 -27.56 24.85 -10.91
C VAL A 301 -26.66 25.71 -11.78
N LYS A 302 -26.68 27.02 -11.50
CA LYS A 302 -25.91 28.03 -12.23
C LYS A 302 -24.87 28.64 -11.30
N TRP A 303 -23.61 28.36 -11.58
CA TRP A 303 -22.47 28.93 -10.85
C TRP A 303 -21.65 29.81 -11.78
N ASP A 304 -21.46 31.09 -11.43
CA ASP A 304 -20.73 32.04 -12.28
C ASP A 304 -19.23 31.67 -12.38
N LYS A 305 -18.64 31.80 -13.57
CA LYS A 305 -17.20 31.62 -13.79
C LYS A 305 -16.34 32.60 -12.99
N ASP A 306 -16.81 33.84 -12.85
CA ASP A 306 -16.16 34.86 -12.04
C ASP A 306 -16.63 34.71 -10.58
N ASN A 307 -16.10 33.70 -9.89
CA ASN A 307 -16.42 33.41 -8.49
C ASN A 307 -15.22 33.67 -7.55
N ALA A 308 -15.51 33.89 -6.27
CA ALA A 308 -14.51 34.28 -5.25
C ALA A 308 -13.51 33.17 -4.90
N ILE A 309 -13.81 31.92 -5.27
CA ILE A 309 -12.98 30.75 -5.01
C ILE A 309 -12.20 30.30 -6.25
N PHE A 310 -12.35 30.98 -7.40
CA PHE A 310 -11.67 30.68 -8.65
C PHE A 310 -11.93 29.26 -9.22
N ALA A 311 -13.04 28.64 -8.83
CA ALA A 311 -13.45 27.36 -9.38
C ALA A 311 -13.81 27.50 -10.87
N ASP A 312 -13.43 26.52 -11.68
CA ASP A 312 -13.63 26.49 -13.14
C ASP A 312 -14.46 25.27 -13.60
N VAL A 313 -14.83 24.38 -12.68
CA VAL A 313 -15.70 23.22 -12.91
C VAL A 313 -16.48 22.85 -11.64
N LEU A 314 -17.65 22.23 -11.80
CA LEU A 314 -18.43 21.61 -10.71
C LEU A 314 -18.39 20.09 -10.89
N LEU A 315 -17.97 19.34 -9.86
CA LEU A 315 -18.15 17.89 -9.83
C LEU A 315 -19.46 17.55 -9.14
N ARG A 316 -20.23 16.62 -9.69
CA ARG A 316 -21.48 16.13 -9.10
C ARG A 316 -21.28 14.70 -8.62
N ALA A 317 -21.63 14.45 -7.36
CA ALA A 317 -21.80 13.12 -6.79
C ALA A 317 -23.25 12.97 -6.31
N ASP A 318 -23.85 11.83 -6.55
CA ASP A 318 -25.23 11.53 -6.18
C ASP A 318 -25.23 10.60 -4.95
N GLU A 319 -26.14 10.83 -4.01
CA GLU A 319 -26.33 9.90 -2.89
C GLU A 319 -26.93 8.59 -3.42
N ASP A 320 -26.40 7.47 -2.93
CA ASP A 320 -26.90 6.14 -3.28
C ASP A 320 -28.36 5.96 -2.83
N GLU A 321 -29.14 5.19 -3.58
CA GLU A 321 -30.51 4.85 -3.19
C GLU A 321 -30.45 4.01 -1.91
N VAL A 322 -30.73 4.62 -0.76
CA VAL A 322 -30.94 3.84 0.47
C VAL A 322 -32.26 3.10 0.27
N ASP A 323 -32.18 1.80 0.02
CA ASP A 323 -33.36 0.95 0.04
C ASP A 323 -34.04 1.13 1.39
N GLU A 324 -35.33 1.52 1.42
CA GLU A 324 -36.11 1.67 2.66
C GLU A 324 -36.13 0.37 3.50
N GLU A 325 -35.66 -0.76 2.96
CA GLU A 325 -35.42 -2.01 3.69
C GLU A 325 -34.33 -1.86 4.78
N ASP A 326 -33.30 -1.03 4.57
CA ASP A 326 -32.20 -0.84 5.51
C ASP A 326 -32.55 0.07 6.71
N GLU A 327 -33.36 1.10 6.50
CA GLU A 327 -33.89 1.91 7.62
C GLU A 327 -34.89 1.13 8.48
N ALA A 328 -35.64 0.20 7.88
CA ALA A 328 -36.55 -0.67 8.62
C ALA A 328 -35.76 -1.73 9.44
N ALA A 329 -34.68 -2.28 8.88
CA ALA A 329 -33.81 -3.26 9.53
C ALA A 329 -33.10 -2.71 10.77
N LEU A 330 -32.78 -1.42 10.80
CA LEU A 330 -32.21 -0.74 11.97
C LEU A 330 -33.22 -0.50 13.10
N SER A 331 -34.53 -0.70 12.86
CA SER A 331 -35.59 -0.41 13.82
C SER A 331 -36.29 -1.64 14.42
N GLU A 332 -36.22 -2.81 13.77
CA GLU A 332 -36.84 -4.04 14.27
C GLU A 332 -35.87 -5.22 14.15
N GLY A 333 -35.32 -5.67 15.28
CA GLY A 333 -34.63 -6.94 15.35
C GLY A 333 -35.61 -8.10 15.31
N ASP A 334 -35.68 -8.82 14.19
CA ASP A 334 -35.93 -10.27 14.11
C ASP A 334 -35.64 -10.79 12.69
N GLY A 335 -35.16 -12.02 12.60
CA GLY A 335 -34.45 -12.56 11.44
C GLY A 335 -35.26 -13.09 10.25
N SER A 336 -34.48 -13.47 9.24
CA SER A 336 -34.78 -14.26 8.04
C SER A 336 -35.70 -13.62 6.98
N ARG A 337 -35.15 -13.46 5.76
CA ARG A 337 -35.92 -13.65 4.52
C ARG A 337 -35.06 -13.91 3.28
N VAL A 338 -35.24 -15.12 2.74
CA VAL A 338 -34.70 -15.66 1.48
C VAL A 338 -35.25 -14.91 0.27
N ARG A 339 -34.39 -14.50 -0.69
CA ARG A 339 -34.79 -14.08 -2.04
C ARG A 339 -34.70 -15.28 -2.99
N HIS A 340 -35.84 -15.64 -3.60
CA HIS A 340 -35.91 -16.57 -4.73
C HIS A 340 -36.16 -15.78 -6.01
N THR A 341 -35.35 -16.02 -7.05
CA THR A 341 -35.71 -15.69 -8.43
C THR A 341 -35.42 -16.91 -9.33
N GLU A 342 -36.41 -17.32 -10.11
CA GLU A 342 -36.29 -18.32 -11.18
C GLU A 342 -36.44 -17.62 -12.54
N GLY A 343 -35.50 -17.79 -13.48
CA GLY A 343 -35.72 -17.50 -14.91
C GLY A 343 -34.45 -17.26 -15.75
N PRO A 344 -34.37 -17.77 -17.00
CA PRO A 344 -33.08 -18.05 -17.67
C PRO A 344 -32.55 -16.94 -18.59
N LEU A 345 -31.22 -16.92 -18.72
CA LEU A 345 -30.39 -16.06 -19.56
C LEU A 345 -30.48 -16.41 -21.06
N ASP A 346 -30.50 -15.39 -21.94
CA ASP A 346 -29.82 -15.44 -23.24
C ASP A 346 -29.76 -14.05 -23.94
N GLY A 347 -28.54 -13.58 -24.27
CA GLY A 347 -28.28 -12.60 -25.34
C GLY A 347 -27.47 -11.34 -24.99
N ILE A 348 -26.24 -11.23 -25.51
CA ILE A 348 -25.43 -10.01 -25.69
C ILE A 348 -25.17 -9.87 -27.22
N PRO A 349 -24.94 -8.69 -27.87
CA PRO A 349 -24.84 -7.27 -27.42
C PRO A 349 -25.62 -6.23 -28.29
N ILE A 350 -25.54 -4.95 -27.89
CA ILE A 350 -25.24 -3.73 -28.70
C ILE A 350 -26.15 -2.53 -28.33
N GLY A 351 -25.60 -1.61 -27.52
CA GLY A 351 -25.69 -0.15 -27.68
C GLY A 351 -26.96 0.61 -27.29
N HIS A 352 -26.74 1.63 -26.43
CA HIS A 352 -27.53 2.84 -26.10
C HIS A 352 -28.13 2.83 -24.68
N PHE A 353 -27.34 3.32 -23.72
CA PHE A 353 -27.81 3.66 -22.38
C PHE A 353 -28.57 4.98 -22.44
N ASN A 354 -29.89 4.89 -22.39
CA ASN A 354 -30.75 5.99 -21.98
C ASN A 354 -31.69 5.44 -20.90
N SER A 355 -31.72 6.12 -19.78
CA SER A 355 -32.61 5.86 -18.66
C SER A 355 -34.07 5.81 -19.11
N GLN A 356 -34.81 4.77 -18.69
CA GLN A 356 -36.22 4.85 -18.29
C GLN A 356 -36.82 3.50 -17.88
N THR A 357 -37.10 3.39 -16.58
CA THR A 357 -38.39 3.03 -15.98
C THR A 357 -39.07 1.72 -16.40
N HIS A 358 -39.06 0.74 -15.49
CA HIS A 358 -40.18 -0.19 -15.37
C HIS A 358 -41.28 0.43 -14.52
N SER A 359 -42.41 0.69 -15.16
CA SER A 359 -43.67 1.11 -14.58
C SER A 359 -44.28 0.02 -13.69
N SER A 360 -44.49 0.34 -12.42
CA SER A 360 -45.47 -0.31 -11.55
C SER A 360 -46.41 0.76 -10.95
N GLU A 361 -47.70 0.42 -10.88
CA GLU A 361 -48.81 1.31 -10.51
C GLU A 361 -48.73 1.87 -9.06
N PRO A 362 -49.42 2.99 -8.78
CA PRO A 362 -49.05 3.88 -7.70
C PRO A 362 -49.64 3.43 -6.37
N THR A 363 -48.79 2.93 -5.48
CA THR A 363 -49.04 3.08 -4.04
C THR A 363 -48.28 4.30 -3.57
N SER A 364 -48.99 5.22 -2.93
CA SER A 364 -48.45 6.47 -2.40
C SER A 364 -47.41 6.20 -1.31
N ARG A 365 -46.15 5.99 -1.72
CA ARG A 365 -44.96 6.05 -0.88
C ARG A 365 -44.22 7.33 -1.23
N THR A 366 -43.96 8.13 -0.21
CA THR A 366 -43.19 9.36 -0.31
C THR A 366 -41.75 8.99 -0.59
N GLN A 367 -41.35 8.91 -1.87
CA GLN A 367 -39.94 8.86 -2.25
C GLN A 367 -39.22 10.03 -1.58
N THR A 368 -38.23 9.73 -0.74
CA THR A 368 -37.28 10.73 -0.29
C THR A 368 -36.59 11.31 -1.54
N PRO A 369 -36.47 12.63 -1.67
CA PRO A 369 -35.84 13.21 -2.84
C PRO A 369 -34.35 12.81 -2.85
N HIS A 370 -33.92 12.09 -3.89
CA HIS A 370 -32.50 11.83 -4.15
C HIS A 370 -31.72 13.14 -4.09
N ARG A 371 -30.60 13.16 -3.38
CA ARG A 371 -29.77 14.35 -3.21
C ARG A 371 -28.49 14.22 -4.01
N SER A 372 -28.10 15.31 -4.66
CA SER A 372 -26.81 15.48 -5.33
C SER A 372 -25.99 16.52 -4.58
N THR A 373 -24.69 16.28 -4.46
CA THR A 373 -23.74 17.26 -3.97
C THR A 373 -22.84 17.74 -5.10
N LEU A 374 -22.81 19.06 -5.29
CA LEU A 374 -21.97 19.74 -6.27
C LEU A 374 -20.75 20.37 -5.60
N TYR A 375 -19.56 19.96 -6.03
CA TYR A 375 -18.27 20.42 -5.51
C TYR A 375 -17.61 21.40 -6.49
N PRO A 376 -17.41 22.68 -6.12
CA PRO A 376 -16.67 23.62 -6.94
C PRO A 376 -15.17 23.32 -6.90
N ALA A 377 -14.62 22.89 -8.03
CA ALA A 377 -13.24 22.41 -8.14
C ALA A 377 -12.44 23.18 -9.19
N HIS A 378 -11.15 22.85 -9.27
CA HIS A 378 -10.18 23.44 -10.18
C HIS A 378 -9.67 22.36 -11.13
N ARG A 379 -9.88 22.53 -12.44
CA ARG A 379 -9.39 21.60 -13.47
C ARG A 379 -7.91 21.34 -13.27
N SER A 380 -7.12 22.37 -12.98
CA SER A 380 -5.69 22.27 -12.70
C SER A 380 -5.32 21.20 -11.67
N MET A 381 -6.16 20.97 -10.64
CA MET A 381 -5.95 19.92 -9.64
C MET A 381 -6.52 18.57 -10.05
N LEU A 382 -7.65 18.58 -10.77
CA LEU A 382 -8.28 17.36 -11.29
C LEU A 382 -7.42 16.62 -12.32
N LEU A 383 -6.54 17.33 -13.03
CA LEU A 383 -5.56 16.75 -13.97
C LEU A 383 -4.63 15.68 -13.38
N ARG A 384 -4.58 15.54 -12.04
CA ARG A 384 -3.87 14.44 -11.38
C ARG A 384 -4.55 13.08 -11.59
N SER A 385 -5.78 13.06 -12.09
CA SER A 385 -6.45 11.88 -12.65
C SER A 385 -6.29 11.88 -14.16
N GLU A 386 -5.88 10.75 -14.72
CA GLU A 386 -5.73 10.59 -16.17
C GLU A 386 -7.06 10.72 -16.91
N VAL A 387 -8.16 10.30 -16.28
CA VAL A 387 -9.51 10.43 -16.82
C VAL A 387 -9.89 11.90 -16.97
N PHE A 388 -9.66 12.74 -15.97
CA PHE A 388 -9.91 14.17 -16.09
C PHE A 388 -8.93 14.85 -17.05
N ALA A 389 -7.66 14.43 -17.07
CA ALA A 389 -6.67 14.97 -18.01
C ALA A 389 -7.08 14.74 -19.46
N THR A 390 -7.51 13.52 -19.80
CA THR A 390 -7.99 13.15 -21.14
C THR A 390 -9.33 13.82 -21.46
N MET A 391 -10.25 13.86 -20.51
CA MET A 391 -11.54 14.54 -20.64
C MET A 391 -11.37 16.03 -20.97
N PHE A 392 -10.46 16.74 -20.28
CA PHE A 392 -10.28 18.17 -20.49
C PHE A 392 -9.43 18.51 -21.73
N ASP A 393 -8.62 17.58 -22.24
CA ASP A 393 -7.87 17.77 -23.49
C ASP A 393 -8.74 17.51 -24.73
N SER A 394 -9.84 16.80 -24.53
CA SER A 394 -10.78 16.39 -25.56
C SER A 394 -11.45 17.58 -26.28
N PRO A 395 -11.69 17.48 -27.60
CA PRO A 395 -12.48 18.48 -28.33
C PRO A 395 -13.98 18.44 -28.00
N PHE A 396 -14.45 17.46 -27.21
CA PHE A 396 -15.85 17.33 -26.80
C PHE A 396 -16.25 18.40 -25.77
N ARG A 397 -17.54 18.45 -25.40
CA ARG A 397 -18.11 19.52 -24.55
C ARG A 397 -17.37 19.66 -23.22
N GLU A 398 -16.76 18.58 -22.75
CA GLU A 398 -16.05 18.50 -21.49
C GLU A 398 -14.66 19.14 -21.51
N GLY A 399 -13.96 19.10 -22.65
CA GLY A 399 -12.68 19.80 -22.83
C GLY A 399 -12.82 21.16 -23.51
N SER A 400 -13.97 21.47 -24.10
CA SER A 400 -14.27 22.81 -24.59
C SER A 400 -14.46 23.78 -23.41
N ILE A 401 -13.69 24.87 -23.39
CA ILE A 401 -14.02 26.05 -22.58
C ILE A 401 -15.29 26.64 -23.20
N ASP A 402 -16.44 26.12 -22.81
CA ASP A 402 -17.72 26.56 -23.36
C ASP A 402 -17.86 28.07 -23.11
N ASN A 403 -18.33 28.85 -24.08
CA ASN A 403 -18.52 30.30 -23.94
C ASN A 403 -19.66 30.66 -22.96
N SER A 404 -20.24 29.66 -22.30
CA SER A 404 -21.17 29.82 -21.20
C SER A 404 -20.59 30.70 -20.09
N ARG A 405 -21.46 31.50 -19.47
CA ARG A 405 -21.15 32.29 -18.27
C ARG A 405 -20.96 31.42 -17.02
N HIS A 406 -21.52 30.21 -17.03
CA HIS A 406 -21.56 29.33 -15.87
C HIS A 406 -20.55 28.19 -15.97
N LEU A 407 -20.19 27.62 -14.81
CA LEU A 407 -19.34 26.43 -14.71
C LEU A 407 -20.02 25.21 -15.31
N GLN A 408 -19.20 24.33 -15.88
CA GLN A 408 -19.65 23.03 -16.35
C GLN A 408 -19.82 22.08 -15.17
N ILE A 409 -20.91 21.30 -15.17
CA ILE A 409 -21.15 20.21 -14.23
C ILE A 409 -20.64 18.90 -14.86
N VAL A 410 -19.82 18.17 -14.13
CA VAL A 410 -19.27 16.86 -14.51
C VAL A 410 -19.73 15.83 -13.47
N PRO A 411 -20.58 14.87 -13.83
CA PRO A 411 -20.97 13.80 -12.92
C PRO A 411 -19.81 12.83 -12.69
N VAL A 412 -19.68 12.36 -11.46
CA VAL A 412 -18.76 11.31 -11.03
C VAL A 412 -19.59 10.24 -10.36
N ASP A 413 -19.43 9.01 -10.82
CA ASP A 413 -20.21 7.85 -10.35
C ASP A 413 -19.66 7.35 -9.00
N CYS A 414 -19.97 8.09 -7.94
CA CYS A 414 -19.66 7.74 -6.56
C CYS A 414 -20.47 8.58 -5.57
N SER A 415 -20.52 8.12 -4.32
CA SER A 415 -21.18 8.85 -3.24
C SER A 415 -20.44 10.16 -2.89
N PRO A 416 -21.14 11.16 -2.32
CA PRO A 416 -20.51 12.44 -1.92
C PRO A 416 -19.35 12.27 -0.94
N ALA A 417 -19.44 11.28 -0.04
CA ALA A 417 -18.38 10.98 0.91
C ALA A 417 -17.10 10.50 0.19
N VAL A 418 -17.25 9.62 -0.79
CA VAL A 418 -16.14 9.10 -1.60
C VAL A 418 -15.53 10.20 -2.47
N LEU A 419 -16.36 11.05 -3.09
CA LEU A 419 -15.86 12.18 -3.89
C LEU A 419 -15.05 13.17 -3.03
N GLU A 420 -15.43 13.40 -1.77
CA GLU A 420 -14.68 14.27 -0.86
C GLU A 420 -13.30 13.66 -0.50
N VAL A 421 -13.20 12.34 -0.36
CA VAL A 421 -11.93 11.61 -0.17
C VAL A 421 -11.05 11.74 -1.41
N VAL A 422 -11.61 11.50 -2.60
CA VAL A 422 -10.90 11.65 -3.89
C VAL A 422 -10.38 13.08 -4.05
N LEU A 423 -11.23 14.09 -3.83
CA LEU A 423 -10.83 15.49 -3.91
C LEU A 423 -9.75 15.85 -2.88
N SER A 424 -9.87 15.35 -1.64
CA SER A 424 -8.83 15.54 -0.62
C SER A 424 -7.48 15.01 -1.09
N PHE A 425 -7.47 13.81 -1.69
CA PHE A 425 -6.26 13.23 -2.29
C PHE A 425 -5.70 14.09 -3.43
N LEU A 426 -6.56 14.53 -4.36
CA LEU A 426 -6.16 15.34 -5.52
C LEU A 426 -5.61 16.71 -5.12
N TYR A 427 -6.05 17.30 -4.00
CA TYR A 427 -5.54 18.59 -3.54
C TYR A 427 -4.32 18.51 -2.64
N THR A 428 -4.16 17.39 -1.91
CA THR A 428 -3.21 17.35 -0.77
C THR A 428 -2.27 16.14 -0.77
N GLU A 429 -2.46 15.15 -1.65
CA GLU A 429 -1.79 13.83 -1.62
C GLU A 429 -2.10 13.02 -0.33
N ARG A 430 -2.93 13.56 0.55
CA ARG A 430 -3.39 12.93 1.80
C ARG A 430 -4.88 12.61 1.66
N ALA A 431 -5.26 11.42 2.11
CA ALA A 431 -6.64 10.98 2.16
C ALA A 431 -6.77 9.95 3.26
N ASP A 432 -7.44 10.35 4.33
CA ASP A 432 -7.78 9.50 5.46
C ASP A 432 -9.26 9.13 5.31
N PHE A 433 -9.55 7.83 5.30
CA PHE A 433 -10.92 7.32 5.20
C PHE A 433 -11.05 6.03 6.01
N HIS A 434 -12.29 5.74 6.40
CA HIS A 434 -12.61 4.58 7.22
C HIS A 434 -12.92 3.37 6.34
N LEU A 435 -12.83 2.19 6.96
CA LEU A 435 -13.04 0.90 6.30
C LEU A 435 -14.37 0.80 5.53
N PRO A 436 -15.53 1.30 6.03
CA PRO A 436 -16.80 1.21 5.30
C PRO A 436 -16.80 1.92 3.93
N LEU A 437 -15.93 2.92 3.75
CA LEU A 437 -15.79 3.62 2.46
C LEU A 437 -14.71 3.00 1.57
N ALA A 438 -13.96 2.00 2.06
CA ALA A 438 -12.74 1.56 1.40
C ALA A 438 -12.99 0.88 0.05
N LEU A 439 -14.06 0.07 -0.07
CA LEU A 439 -14.46 -0.55 -1.33
C LEU A 439 -14.90 0.50 -2.36
N ASP A 440 -15.76 1.44 -1.95
CA ASP A 440 -16.20 2.50 -2.86
C ASP A 440 -15.06 3.43 -3.28
N VAL A 441 -14.14 3.75 -2.36
CA VAL A 441 -12.93 4.51 -2.67
C VAL A 441 -12.02 3.72 -3.62
N LEU A 442 -11.91 2.40 -3.47
CA LEU A 442 -11.15 1.55 -4.38
C LEU A 442 -11.74 1.62 -5.80
N HIS A 443 -13.06 1.43 -5.95
CA HIS A 443 -13.75 1.52 -7.23
C HIS A 443 -13.66 2.91 -7.84
N ALA A 444 -13.91 3.97 -7.07
CA ALA A 444 -13.80 5.34 -7.57
C ALA A 444 -12.37 5.71 -7.97
N ALA A 445 -11.36 5.25 -7.22
CA ALA A 445 -9.96 5.46 -7.56
C ALA A 445 -9.55 4.70 -8.82
N ASP A 446 -10.04 3.48 -9.02
CA ASP A 446 -9.82 2.72 -10.27
C ASP A 446 -10.55 3.37 -11.44
N MET A 447 -11.83 3.75 -11.29
CA MET A 447 -12.58 4.48 -12.32
C MET A 447 -11.87 5.76 -12.76
N LEU A 448 -11.28 6.50 -11.82
CA LEU A 448 -10.59 7.78 -12.10
C LEU A 448 -9.10 7.61 -12.44
N PHE A 449 -8.58 6.39 -12.54
CA PHE A 449 -7.14 6.09 -12.74
C PHE A 449 -6.23 6.82 -11.73
N ILE A 450 -6.56 6.74 -10.44
CA ILE A 450 -5.78 7.27 -9.32
C ILE A 450 -5.09 6.12 -8.59
N GLU A 451 -4.04 5.58 -9.20
CA GLU A 451 -3.37 4.35 -8.77
C GLU A 451 -2.92 4.37 -7.29
N LYS A 452 -2.37 5.49 -6.81
CA LYS A 452 -1.94 5.62 -5.41
C LYS A 452 -3.09 5.57 -4.40
N LEU A 453 -4.24 6.13 -4.76
CA LEU A 453 -5.43 6.08 -3.89
C LEU A 453 -6.03 4.67 -3.91
N LYS A 454 -6.03 4.02 -5.07
CA LYS A 454 -6.42 2.61 -5.23
C LYS A 454 -5.57 1.69 -4.35
N GLN A 455 -4.24 1.82 -4.42
CA GLN A 455 -3.32 1.06 -3.58
C GLN A 455 -3.52 1.30 -2.08
N ARG A 456 -3.83 2.54 -1.68
CA ARG A 456 -4.16 2.86 -0.28
C ARG A 456 -5.46 2.21 0.17
N ALA A 457 -6.50 2.21 -0.66
CA ALA A 457 -7.76 1.54 -0.36
C ALA A 457 -7.58 0.02 -0.25
N ALA A 458 -6.88 -0.59 -1.21
CA ALA A 458 -6.56 -2.02 -1.20
C ALA A 458 -5.71 -2.41 0.02
N LEU A 459 -4.75 -1.55 0.40
CA LEU A 459 -3.98 -1.73 1.62
C LEU A 459 -4.90 -1.67 2.84
N LEU A 460 -5.79 -0.69 2.93
CA LEU A 460 -6.72 -0.58 4.06
C LEU A 460 -7.64 -1.81 4.18
N ILE A 461 -8.11 -2.37 3.06
CA ILE A 461 -8.97 -3.57 3.04
C ILE A 461 -8.17 -4.82 3.44
N SER A 462 -7.06 -5.11 2.76
CA SER A 462 -6.29 -6.36 2.91
C SER A 462 -5.56 -6.50 4.26
N THR A 463 -5.53 -5.44 5.06
CA THR A 463 -4.77 -5.40 6.31
C THR A 463 -5.55 -5.85 7.54
N LEU A 464 -6.88 -5.90 7.46
CA LEU A 464 -7.70 -6.40 8.56
C LEU A 464 -7.65 -7.92 8.74
N GLY A 465 -7.55 -8.69 7.67
CA GLY A 465 -7.43 -10.16 7.74
C GLY A 465 -6.02 -10.67 8.04
N ASN A 466 -5.03 -9.78 8.24
CA ASN A 466 -3.71 -10.15 8.77
C ASN A 466 -3.67 -10.22 10.31
N GLY A 467 -4.80 -10.03 11.00
CA GLY A 467 -4.89 -10.31 12.43
C GLY A 467 -4.65 -11.79 12.71
N SER A 468 -3.44 -12.14 13.16
CA SER A 468 -3.12 -13.40 13.85
C SER A 468 -3.49 -14.71 13.13
N ALA A 469 -3.13 -14.84 11.85
CA ALA A 469 -3.04 -16.14 11.18
C ALA A 469 -1.65 -16.81 11.38
N SER A 470 -0.83 -16.29 12.29
CA SER A 470 0.35 -16.97 12.81
C SER A 470 0.01 -17.49 14.22
N VAL A 471 -0.35 -18.78 14.28
CA VAL A 471 -0.12 -19.69 15.41
C VAL A 471 -1.15 -19.78 16.58
N VAL A 472 -2.17 -18.93 16.75
CA VAL A 472 -3.17 -19.15 17.84
C VAL A 472 -4.50 -18.46 17.46
N GLU A 473 -5.71 -19.04 17.45
CA GLU A 473 -6.34 -20.10 18.24
C GLU A 473 -7.38 -20.83 17.37
N ALA A 474 -7.32 -22.17 17.29
CA ALA A 474 -8.44 -22.98 16.81
C ALA A 474 -9.57 -23.10 17.86
N GLU A 475 -9.42 -22.46 19.02
CA GLU A 475 -10.34 -22.59 20.16
C GLU A 475 -11.30 -21.42 20.34
N ASN A 476 -11.30 -20.41 19.45
CA ASN A 476 -12.15 -19.23 19.61
C ASN A 476 -13.16 -19.04 18.47
N PRO A 477 -14.20 -19.88 18.39
CA PRO A 477 -15.32 -19.68 17.45
C PRO A 477 -16.13 -18.41 17.76
N ARG A 478 -15.77 -17.67 18.83
CA ARG A 478 -16.45 -16.48 19.37
C ARG A 478 -15.50 -15.31 19.64
N GLY A 479 -14.42 -15.17 18.87
CA GLY A 479 -13.65 -13.93 18.85
C GLY A 479 -14.49 -12.78 18.27
N ASN A 480 -15.32 -12.17 19.12
CA ASN A 480 -16.09 -10.97 18.82
C ASN A 480 -15.15 -9.81 18.44
N ALA A 481 -14.94 -9.66 17.15
CA ALA A 481 -14.82 -8.39 16.45
C ALA A 481 -15.02 -8.65 14.95
N ASP A 482 -16.22 -9.06 14.56
CA ASP A 482 -17.08 -8.41 13.56
C ASP A 482 -16.36 -7.73 12.36
N VAL A 483 -15.39 -8.39 11.72
CA VAL A 483 -14.89 -7.95 10.40
C VAL A 483 -15.96 -8.20 9.33
N GLU A 484 -16.74 -9.27 9.50
CA GLU A 484 -17.90 -9.62 8.66
C GLU A 484 -19.01 -8.54 8.73
N ASP A 485 -19.22 -7.88 9.88
CA ASP A 485 -20.24 -6.81 10.00
C ASP A 485 -19.82 -5.49 9.34
N ILE A 486 -18.57 -5.34 8.90
CA ILE A 486 -18.04 -4.09 8.35
C ILE A 486 -17.74 -4.18 6.86
N ILE A 487 -17.25 -5.33 6.37
CA ILE A 487 -17.00 -5.58 4.95
C ILE A 487 -17.35 -7.02 4.61
N ASP A 488 -18.17 -7.21 3.57
CA ASP A 488 -18.42 -8.51 2.96
C ASP A 488 -17.18 -9.00 2.18
N ILE A 489 -16.69 -10.19 2.52
CA ILE A 489 -15.54 -10.80 1.87
C ILE A 489 -15.81 -11.14 0.40
N TYR A 490 -17.06 -11.46 0.05
CA TYR A 490 -17.43 -11.73 -1.34
C TYR A 490 -17.25 -10.48 -2.20
N ASP A 491 -17.65 -9.32 -1.67
CA ASP A 491 -17.46 -8.03 -2.34
C ASP A 491 -15.97 -7.66 -2.43
N VAL A 492 -15.14 -8.01 -1.45
CA VAL A 492 -13.69 -7.82 -1.53
C VAL A 492 -13.07 -8.64 -2.66
N VAL A 493 -13.46 -9.91 -2.80
CA VAL A 493 -12.96 -10.78 -3.87
C VAL A 493 -13.36 -10.22 -5.23
N ARG A 494 -14.64 -9.86 -5.41
CA ARG A 494 -15.14 -9.25 -6.65
C ARG A 494 -14.47 -7.91 -6.94
N ALA A 495 -14.28 -7.06 -5.94
CA ALA A 495 -13.57 -5.80 -6.09
C ALA A 495 -12.08 -6.03 -6.48
N GLY A 496 -11.43 -7.07 -5.93
CA GLY A 496 -10.09 -7.49 -6.34
C GLY A 496 -10.03 -7.84 -7.82
N TRP A 497 -11.03 -8.60 -8.28
CA TRP A 497 -11.19 -9.00 -9.68
C TRP A 497 -11.47 -7.85 -10.63
N ASP A 498 -12.38 -6.95 -10.27
CA ASP A 498 -12.81 -5.82 -11.09
C ASP A 498 -11.70 -4.79 -11.23
N THR A 499 -11.01 -4.48 -10.13
CA THR A 499 -9.93 -3.48 -10.08
C THR A 499 -8.55 -4.06 -10.40
N ARG A 500 -8.47 -5.39 -10.61
CA ARG A 500 -7.25 -6.15 -10.90
C ARG A 500 -6.18 -5.98 -9.83
N VAL A 501 -6.61 -5.98 -8.57
CA VAL A 501 -5.73 -5.87 -7.41
C VAL A 501 -5.52 -7.26 -6.83
N HIS A 502 -4.49 -7.95 -7.32
CA HIS A 502 -4.13 -9.33 -6.90
C HIS A 502 -4.03 -9.49 -5.37
N ARG A 503 -3.57 -8.44 -4.68
CA ARG A 503 -3.49 -8.43 -3.21
C ARG A 503 -4.85 -8.67 -2.53
N LEU A 504 -5.95 -8.20 -3.12
CA LEU A 504 -7.29 -8.42 -2.59
C LEU A 504 -7.81 -9.82 -2.92
N GLU A 505 -7.41 -10.37 -4.08
CA GLU A 505 -7.72 -11.75 -4.49
C GLU A 505 -7.07 -12.75 -3.52
N GLU A 506 -5.74 -12.64 -3.32
CA GLU A 506 -4.99 -13.45 -2.34
C GLU A 506 -5.55 -13.29 -0.92
N PHE A 507 -5.89 -12.05 -0.55
CA PHE A 507 -6.47 -11.75 0.75
C PHE A 507 -7.82 -12.46 0.93
N GLY A 508 -8.71 -12.36 -0.05
CA GLY A 508 -10.03 -12.97 -0.02
C GLY A 508 -9.96 -14.49 0.03
N ALA A 509 -9.15 -15.10 -0.84
CA ALA A 509 -8.94 -16.54 -0.87
C ALA A 509 -8.39 -17.06 0.47
N ARG A 510 -7.37 -16.39 1.02
CA ARG A 510 -6.80 -16.73 2.32
C ARG A 510 -7.81 -16.56 3.45
N TYR A 511 -8.57 -15.47 3.47
CA TYR A 511 -9.58 -15.22 4.50
C TYR A 511 -10.65 -16.32 4.50
N ILE A 512 -11.14 -16.72 3.32
CA ILE A 512 -12.11 -17.80 3.16
C ILE A 512 -11.48 -19.14 3.60
N ALA A 513 -10.26 -19.47 3.14
CA ALA A 513 -9.60 -20.74 3.48
C ALA A 513 -9.43 -20.96 4.99
N TYR A 514 -9.10 -19.90 5.74
CA TYR A 514 -8.93 -19.97 7.19
C TYR A 514 -10.24 -20.16 7.97
N ARG A 515 -11.40 -19.99 7.30
CA ARG A 515 -12.73 -20.12 7.88
C ARG A 515 -13.67 -20.90 6.96
N LEU A 516 -13.11 -21.80 6.16
CA LEU A 516 -13.81 -22.46 5.07
C LEU A 516 -15.06 -23.21 5.57
N GLU A 517 -14.99 -23.77 6.78
CA GLU A 517 -16.11 -24.41 7.48
C GLU A 517 -17.37 -23.53 7.61
N ARG A 518 -17.25 -22.19 7.53
CA ARG A 518 -18.38 -21.25 7.55
C ARG A 518 -18.93 -21.00 6.16
N TYR A 519 -18.05 -20.84 5.17
CA TYR A 519 -18.42 -20.41 3.82
C TYR A 519 -18.78 -21.56 2.87
N ILE A 520 -18.24 -22.75 3.07
CA ILE A 520 -18.31 -23.87 2.11
C ILE A 520 -19.74 -24.29 1.76
N ASP A 521 -20.67 -24.15 2.71
CA ASP A 521 -22.07 -24.52 2.57
C ASP A 521 -22.99 -23.33 2.20
N GLU A 522 -22.43 -22.11 2.06
CA GLU A 522 -23.18 -20.90 1.72
C GLU A 522 -23.48 -20.79 0.21
N PRO A 523 -24.69 -20.35 -0.18
CA PRO A 523 -25.05 -20.22 -1.60
C PRO A 523 -24.20 -19.15 -2.31
N GLU A 524 -23.85 -18.08 -1.61
CA GLU A 524 -23.02 -16.98 -2.13
C GLU A 524 -21.60 -17.45 -2.45
N PHE A 525 -21.03 -18.36 -1.65
CA PHE A 525 -19.74 -18.98 -1.97
C PHE A 525 -19.81 -19.82 -3.26
N ARG A 526 -20.89 -20.60 -3.44
CA ARG A 526 -21.13 -21.36 -4.67
C ARG A 526 -21.20 -20.44 -5.90
N GLU A 527 -21.89 -19.31 -5.78
CA GLU A 527 -21.96 -18.30 -6.84
C GLU A 527 -20.59 -17.69 -7.13
N LEU A 528 -19.81 -17.35 -6.10
CA LEU A 528 -18.45 -16.83 -6.25
C LEU A 528 -17.52 -17.82 -7.00
N VAL A 529 -17.61 -19.12 -6.68
CA VAL A 529 -16.84 -20.15 -7.38
C VAL A 529 -17.25 -20.27 -8.85
N GLN A 530 -18.55 -20.21 -9.15
CA GLN A 530 -19.04 -20.19 -10.53
C GLN A 530 -18.55 -18.96 -11.30
N GLU A 531 -18.55 -17.79 -10.66
CA GLU A 531 -18.05 -16.54 -11.22
C GLU A 531 -16.55 -16.63 -11.52
N SER A 532 -15.75 -17.11 -10.57
CA SER A 532 -14.32 -17.37 -10.75
C SER A 532 -14.07 -18.30 -11.96
N ALA A 533 -14.81 -19.41 -12.04
CA ALA A 533 -14.71 -20.34 -13.16
C ALA A 533 -15.11 -19.71 -14.51
N GLY A 534 -15.99 -18.72 -14.51
CA GLY A 534 -16.46 -18.01 -15.71
C GLY A 534 -15.48 -16.98 -16.29
N ARG A 535 -14.49 -16.52 -15.50
CA ARG A 535 -13.57 -15.45 -15.89
C ARG A 535 -12.49 -15.87 -16.89
N ILE A 536 -12.24 -17.17 -17.05
CA ILE A 536 -11.20 -17.71 -17.96
C ILE A 536 -11.80 -17.99 -19.35
N GLN A 537 -11.43 -17.18 -20.35
CA GLN A 537 -11.73 -17.44 -21.77
C GLN A 537 -10.66 -18.35 -22.40
N GLY A 538 -10.97 -19.64 -22.52
CA GLY A 538 -10.13 -20.61 -23.23
C GLY A 538 -9.80 -21.87 -22.43
N ARG A 539 -10.81 -22.53 -21.84
CA ARG A 539 -10.73 -23.75 -21.00
C ARG A 539 -10.18 -25.03 -21.69
N GLN A 540 -9.33 -24.93 -22.70
CA GLN A 540 -8.78 -26.11 -23.37
C GLN A 540 -7.43 -26.57 -22.79
N GLU A 541 -6.87 -25.87 -21.80
CA GLU A 541 -5.52 -26.19 -21.29
C GLU A 541 -5.39 -26.30 -19.75
N THR A 542 -6.42 -26.00 -18.95
CA THR A 542 -6.37 -26.12 -17.48
C THR A 542 -7.71 -26.54 -16.87
N ASP A 543 -7.72 -27.59 -16.05
CA ASP A 543 -8.88 -28.09 -15.28
C ASP A 543 -9.02 -27.35 -13.92
N THR A 544 -8.42 -26.17 -13.79
CA THR A 544 -8.24 -25.47 -12.52
C THR A 544 -9.13 -24.24 -12.39
N VAL A 545 -9.71 -24.04 -11.20
CA VAL A 545 -10.43 -22.81 -10.81
C VAL A 545 -9.53 -22.01 -9.89
N GLU A 546 -9.05 -20.86 -10.36
CA GLU A 546 -8.05 -20.03 -9.66
C GLU A 546 -8.41 -19.79 -8.18
N LEU A 547 -9.65 -19.35 -7.90
CA LEU A 547 -10.08 -19.11 -6.52
C LEU A 547 -10.03 -20.38 -5.66
N VAL A 548 -10.42 -21.53 -6.20
CA VAL A 548 -10.45 -22.80 -5.46
C VAL A 548 -9.03 -23.29 -5.22
N ASP A 549 -8.13 -23.12 -6.18
CA ASP A 549 -6.72 -23.48 -6.02
C ASP A 549 -6.00 -22.59 -5.01
N ASP A 550 -6.28 -21.28 -5.00
CA ASP A 550 -5.77 -20.37 -3.97
C ASP A 550 -6.31 -20.77 -2.59
N ILE A 551 -7.60 -21.10 -2.49
CA ILE A 551 -8.20 -21.61 -1.25
C ILE A 551 -7.53 -22.92 -0.81
N ARG A 552 -7.30 -23.88 -1.71
CA ARG A 552 -6.60 -25.14 -1.42
C ARG A 552 -5.18 -24.88 -0.92
N TYR A 553 -4.47 -23.96 -1.57
CA TYR A 553 -3.12 -23.55 -1.17
C TYR A 553 -3.11 -23.00 0.26
N TYR A 554 -3.95 -22.00 0.56
CA TYR A 554 -4.00 -21.42 1.90
C TYR A 554 -4.61 -22.35 2.95
N LEU A 555 -5.49 -23.27 2.56
CA LEU A 555 -6.00 -24.33 3.43
C LEU A 555 -4.88 -25.29 3.81
N SER A 556 -4.03 -25.68 2.85
CA SER A 556 -2.85 -26.51 3.14
C SER A 556 -1.89 -25.78 4.08
N ASP A 557 -1.66 -24.48 3.87
CA ASP A 557 -0.81 -23.64 4.72
C ASP A 557 -1.35 -23.53 6.17
N ARG A 558 -2.67 -23.36 6.32
CA ARG A 558 -3.37 -23.33 7.63
C ARG A 558 -3.04 -24.56 8.48
N PHE A 559 -2.97 -25.74 7.86
CA PHE A 559 -2.70 -27.00 8.57
C PHE A 559 -1.21 -27.39 8.56
N ARG A 560 -0.39 -26.90 7.60
CA ARG A 560 1.06 -27.15 7.46
C ARG A 560 1.85 -26.84 8.73
N LEU A 561 1.58 -25.69 9.35
CA LEU A 561 2.25 -25.23 10.58
C LEU A 561 2.08 -26.18 11.78
N ARG A 562 1.14 -27.16 11.71
CA ARG A 562 0.93 -28.17 12.76
C ARG A 562 1.55 -29.53 12.42
N PHE A 563 1.98 -29.75 11.18
CA PHE A 563 2.62 -30.99 10.74
C PHE A 563 4.14 -30.98 10.91
N GLU A 564 4.81 -29.83 10.79
CA GLU A 564 6.27 -29.71 10.90
C GLU A 564 6.81 -30.07 12.30
N ASP A 565 6.03 -29.88 13.38
CA ASP A 565 6.40 -30.27 14.76
C ASP A 565 6.29 -31.79 15.04
N SER A 566 5.74 -32.56 14.10
CA SER A 566 5.43 -34.00 14.29
C SER A 566 6.32 -34.96 13.51
N GLY A 567 7.21 -34.48 12.63
CA GLY A 567 8.08 -35.32 11.81
C GLY A 567 7.33 -36.20 10.79
N LEU A 568 6.12 -35.81 10.40
CA LEU A 568 5.23 -36.54 9.49
C LEU A 568 5.39 -36.16 8.01
N ASP A 569 6.39 -35.36 7.65
CA ASP A 569 6.70 -34.98 6.25
C ASP A 569 6.87 -36.21 5.32
N GLU A 570 7.20 -37.39 5.86
CA GLU A 570 7.37 -38.62 5.10
C GLU A 570 6.02 -39.23 4.59
N MET A 571 4.86 -38.82 5.11
CA MET A 571 3.55 -39.41 4.72
C MET A 571 2.82 -38.66 3.58
N MET A 572 3.21 -37.42 3.27
CA MET A 572 2.64 -36.71 2.11
C MET A 572 3.28 -37.17 0.79
N ASP A 573 4.55 -37.56 0.81
CA ASP A 573 5.24 -38.09 -0.37
C ASP A 573 4.79 -39.53 -0.75
N GLU A 574 4.19 -40.28 0.18
CA GLU A 574 3.77 -41.67 -0.07
C GLU A 574 2.41 -41.79 -0.80
N LYS A 575 1.59 -40.74 -0.86
CA LYS A 575 0.28 -40.80 -1.55
C LYS A 575 0.30 -40.41 -3.02
N GLU A 576 1.41 -39.86 -3.53
CA GLU A 576 1.60 -39.59 -4.97
C GLU A 576 2.24 -40.78 -5.72
N GLY A 577 2.61 -41.87 -5.03
CA GLY A 577 3.43 -42.94 -5.59
C GLY A 577 2.72 -44.18 -6.14
N ASP A 578 1.43 -44.39 -5.86
CA ASP A 578 0.76 -45.67 -6.16
C ASP A 578 -0.39 -45.52 -7.17
N ALA A 579 -0.02 -45.39 -8.45
CA ALA A 579 -0.89 -45.71 -9.58
C ALA A 579 -0.09 -46.38 -10.72
N GLU A 580 -0.06 -47.71 -10.67
CA GLU A 580 -0.02 -48.66 -11.80
C GLU A 580 1.23 -48.69 -12.72
N GLU A 581 2.16 -49.62 -12.40
CA GLU A 581 2.88 -50.39 -13.43
C GLU A 581 2.00 -51.55 -13.91
N GLU A 582 1.78 -51.70 -15.23
CA GLU A 582 1.97 -52.97 -15.96
C GLU A 582 2.01 -52.74 -17.50
N GLY A 583 3.06 -53.22 -18.16
CA GLY A 583 2.97 -53.68 -19.56
C GLY A 583 4.02 -53.15 -20.57
N GLU A 584 5.08 -53.92 -20.79
CA GLU A 584 6.22 -53.66 -21.68
C GLU A 584 5.92 -53.46 -23.19
N GLY A 585 6.75 -52.64 -23.87
CA GLY A 585 6.90 -52.63 -25.34
C GLY A 585 7.95 -51.63 -25.87
N LYS A 586 9.12 -52.15 -26.30
CA LYS A 586 10.36 -51.44 -26.73
C LYS A 586 10.29 -50.56 -28.02
N VAL A 587 11.38 -49.76 -28.17
CA VAL A 587 12.13 -49.27 -29.38
C VAL A 587 11.79 -47.80 -29.78
N SER A 588 12.67 -46.80 -30.01
CA SER A 588 14.09 -46.60 -30.43
C SER A 588 14.58 -45.22 -29.92
N LEU A 589 15.77 -44.99 -29.35
CA LEU A 589 17.14 -44.84 -29.90
C LEU A 589 17.43 -43.64 -30.83
N GLY A 590 18.30 -42.72 -30.36
CA GLY A 590 19.17 -41.79 -31.12
C GLY A 590 19.73 -40.65 -30.23
N LYS A 591 20.87 -40.77 -29.53
CA LYS A 591 22.28 -40.41 -29.93
C LYS A 591 22.42 -38.96 -30.43
N VAL A 592 23.39 -38.12 -30.02
CA VAL A 592 24.89 -38.18 -30.12
C VAL A 592 25.48 -37.07 -29.19
N ALA A 593 26.37 -37.33 -28.21
CA ALA A 593 27.86 -37.36 -28.19
C ALA A 593 28.59 -36.03 -28.52
N GLU A 594 29.37 -35.46 -27.56
CA GLU A 594 30.87 -35.39 -27.49
C GLU A 594 31.46 -34.24 -28.35
N GLU A 595 32.57 -33.54 -28.06
CA GLU A 595 33.63 -33.46 -27.03
C GLU A 595 34.45 -32.17 -27.36
N ALA A 596 34.88 -31.37 -26.38
CA ALA A 596 36.27 -31.21 -25.87
C ALA A 596 37.39 -30.85 -26.89
N ASP A 597 38.16 -29.77 -26.62
CA ASP A 597 39.49 -29.86 -25.93
C ASP A 597 40.50 -28.74 -26.28
N ALA A 598 41.43 -28.54 -25.32
CA ALA A 598 42.87 -28.24 -25.40
C ALA A 598 43.35 -26.82 -24.99
N HIS A 599 43.96 -26.61 -23.80
CA HIS A 599 45.33 -26.96 -23.30
C HIS A 599 46.44 -25.99 -23.74
N ARG A 600 47.20 -25.34 -22.82
CA ARG A 600 48.50 -25.74 -22.18
C ARG A 600 49.00 -24.53 -21.34
N GLU A 601 49.85 -24.58 -20.30
CA GLU A 601 51.11 -25.31 -20.08
C GLU A 601 51.62 -25.18 -18.61
N ASP A 602 52.49 -26.13 -18.22
CA ASP A 602 53.16 -26.46 -16.93
C ASP A 602 54.55 -25.73 -16.80
N PRO A 603 55.61 -26.11 -16.01
CA PRO A 603 55.79 -26.90 -14.75
C PRO A 603 56.93 -26.41 -13.77
N ASN A 604 57.03 -26.97 -12.55
CA ASN A 604 58.28 -27.50 -11.88
C ASN A 604 58.04 -27.98 -10.41
N VAL A 605 57.85 -29.28 -10.12
CA VAL A 605 58.74 -30.35 -9.59
C VAL A 605 59.46 -30.09 -8.21
N VAL A 606 59.19 -30.95 -7.20
CA VAL A 606 60.14 -31.87 -6.46
C VAL A 606 59.69 -32.21 -5.00
N VAL A 607 59.22 -33.47 -4.81
CA VAL A 607 59.57 -34.51 -3.79
C VAL A 607 59.30 -34.36 -2.25
N LYS A 608 58.38 -35.24 -1.79
CA LYS A 608 58.30 -36.17 -0.61
C LYS A 608 58.38 -35.73 0.87
N THR A 609 57.55 -36.47 1.64
CA THR A 609 57.64 -36.97 3.05
C THR A 609 56.88 -36.23 4.17
N THR A 610 55.89 -36.93 4.73
CA THR A 610 55.35 -36.82 6.12
C THR A 610 56.37 -37.38 7.15
N PRO A 611 56.18 -37.40 8.50
CA PRO A 611 55.02 -37.03 9.34
C PRO A 611 55.35 -36.31 10.70
N GLY A 612 54.32 -35.89 11.45
CA GLY A 612 54.27 -36.15 12.91
C GLY A 612 54.33 -34.97 13.91
N LYS A 613 53.35 -35.02 14.83
CA LYS A 613 53.40 -34.84 16.30
C LYS A 613 53.78 -33.48 16.95
N ARG A 614 52.82 -33.07 17.82
CA ARG A 614 52.94 -32.57 19.22
C ARG A 614 53.69 -31.23 19.40
N ALA A 615 53.42 -30.36 20.35
CA ALA A 615 53.06 -30.52 21.76
C ALA A 615 52.68 -29.15 22.36
N HIS A 616 51.89 -29.17 23.45
CA HIS A 616 51.98 -28.40 24.72
C HIS A 616 52.36 -26.90 24.67
N GLU A 617 51.65 -26.01 25.36
CA GLU A 617 51.60 -25.79 26.82
C GLU A 617 50.16 -25.33 27.18
N ASP A 618 49.38 -25.85 28.13
CA ASP A 618 49.52 -26.33 29.52
C ASP A 618 49.69 -25.25 30.61
N GLU A 619 48.88 -25.44 31.66
CA GLU A 619 48.82 -24.83 32.99
C GLU A 619 48.29 -23.39 33.13
N GLY A 620 47.37 -23.06 34.04
CA GLY A 620 46.70 -23.71 35.18
C GLY A 620 45.75 -22.63 35.78
N TYR A 621 44.83 -22.83 36.73
CA TYR A 621 44.79 -23.68 37.92
C TYR A 621 43.39 -23.46 38.56
N GLY A 622 42.57 -24.49 38.82
CA GLY A 622 42.37 -25.14 40.14
C GLY A 622 41.06 -24.63 40.81
N GLY A 623 40.00 -25.42 41.02
CA GLY A 623 39.85 -26.59 41.91
C GLY A 623 39.00 -26.14 43.13
N SER A 624 37.99 -26.84 43.68
CA SER A 624 37.71 -28.28 43.84
C SER A 624 36.25 -28.45 44.43
N PRO A 625 35.78 -29.62 44.96
CA PRO A 625 35.08 -30.67 44.19
C PRO A 625 33.91 -31.39 44.97
N GLU A 626 33.65 -32.65 44.56
CA GLU A 626 32.95 -33.81 45.21
C GLU A 626 31.51 -34.09 44.71
N GLY A 627 31.10 -35.31 44.32
CA GLY A 627 31.77 -36.62 44.27
C GLY A 627 30.73 -37.75 44.08
N ASP A 628 31.19 -38.82 43.42
CA ASP A 628 30.77 -40.23 43.47
C ASP A 628 29.63 -40.76 42.58
N GLY A 629 30.02 -41.70 41.73
CA GLY A 629 29.19 -42.73 41.13
C GLY A 629 29.86 -44.10 41.30
N GLU A 630 29.06 -45.15 41.42
CA GLU A 630 29.34 -46.59 41.32
C GLU A 630 27.95 -47.23 41.03
N GLU A 631 27.71 -48.29 40.27
CA GLU A 631 28.43 -49.24 39.42
C GLU A 631 27.33 -49.99 38.62
N GLU A 632 27.68 -50.54 37.46
CA GLU A 632 26.80 -51.31 36.59
C GLU A 632 27.06 -52.83 36.71
N GLU A 633 26.08 -53.60 36.22
CA GLU A 633 26.13 -54.97 35.68
C GLU A 633 25.74 -56.19 36.55
N GLY A 634 24.74 -56.93 36.02
CA GLY A 634 24.94 -58.36 35.77
C GLY A 634 23.75 -59.30 36.00
N ALA A 635 23.08 -59.68 34.89
CA ALA A 635 22.83 -61.08 34.45
C ALA A 635 21.37 -61.52 34.15
N LYS A 636 21.13 -61.71 32.84
CA LYS A 636 20.50 -62.87 32.15
C LYS A 636 19.11 -63.39 32.59
N GLN A 637 18.13 -63.27 31.68
CA GLN A 637 17.51 -64.39 30.90
C GLN A 637 16.23 -63.92 30.18
N GLN A 638 16.08 -64.29 28.91
CA GLN A 638 14.82 -64.41 28.16
C GLN A 638 14.62 -65.91 27.82
N PRO A 639 13.46 -66.39 27.31
CA PRO A 639 12.18 -65.72 27.00
C PRO A 639 10.92 -66.48 27.49
N GLY A 640 9.73 -65.88 27.34
CA GLY A 640 8.45 -66.59 27.48
C GLY A 640 7.23 -65.69 27.22
N GLU A 641 6.45 -66.05 26.19
CA GLU A 641 5.30 -65.34 25.63
C GLU A 641 4.04 -65.31 26.52
N SER A 642 3.11 -64.43 26.09
CA SER A 642 1.64 -64.46 26.22
C SER A 642 1.01 -63.88 27.48
N GLY A 643 0.11 -62.90 27.27
CA GLY A 643 -0.74 -62.36 28.32
C GLY A 643 -1.35 -61.02 27.95
N THR A 644 -2.34 -61.03 27.06
CA THR A 644 -3.34 -59.97 26.85
C THR A 644 -3.82 -59.35 28.15
N PHE A 645 -3.71 -58.02 28.28
CA PHE A 645 -4.55 -57.20 29.16
C PHE A 645 -4.89 -55.91 28.42
N ALA A 646 -6.12 -55.82 27.93
CA ALA A 646 -6.74 -54.54 27.60
C ALA A 646 -6.94 -53.78 28.92
N PRO A 647 -6.56 -52.49 29.03
CA PRO A 647 -7.01 -51.68 30.15
C PRO A 647 -8.36 -51.04 29.84
N ASP A 648 -9.16 -50.99 30.89
CA ASP A 648 -10.57 -50.65 30.92
C ASP A 648 -10.92 -49.24 30.43
N LEU A 649 -12.08 -49.17 29.78
CA LEU A 649 -12.71 -48.01 29.13
C LEU A 649 -13.18 -46.89 30.10
N GLU A 650 -12.88 -46.96 31.40
CA GLU A 650 -13.52 -46.11 32.43
C GLU A 650 -12.57 -45.09 33.10
N VAL A 651 -11.35 -44.89 32.58
CA VAL A 651 -10.39 -43.88 33.11
C VAL A 651 -10.11 -42.73 32.13
N LEU A 652 -10.77 -42.69 30.96
CA LEU A 652 -10.61 -41.63 29.95
C LEU A 652 -11.67 -40.52 30.02
N GLU A 653 -12.60 -40.53 30.98
CA GLU A 653 -13.66 -39.51 31.08
C GLU A 653 -13.21 -38.18 31.73
N THR A 654 -11.91 -37.98 32.00
CA THR A 654 -11.37 -36.72 32.55
C THR A 654 -10.48 -35.93 31.61
N GLN A 655 -10.29 -36.38 30.36
CA GLN A 655 -9.68 -35.58 29.29
C GLN A 655 -10.77 -35.28 28.25
N GLY A 656 -10.96 -34.01 27.91
CA GLY A 656 -11.99 -33.60 26.95
C GLY A 656 -11.86 -34.39 25.64
N VAL A 657 -12.96 -35.02 25.21
CA VAL A 657 -12.97 -35.77 23.95
C VAL A 657 -12.87 -34.77 22.79
N VAL A 658 -11.75 -34.80 22.08
CA VAL A 658 -11.51 -34.00 20.87
C VAL A 658 -12.37 -34.58 19.73
N ARG A 659 -13.11 -33.73 19.00
CA ARG A 659 -14.05 -34.16 17.95
C ARG A 659 -13.85 -33.43 16.63
N THR A 660 -13.95 -34.11 15.50
CA THR A 660 -13.85 -33.51 14.17
C THR A 660 -15.04 -32.60 13.85
N LEU A 661 -14.97 -31.84 12.74
CA LEU A 661 -16.09 -31.02 12.24
C LEU A 661 -17.37 -31.83 12.02
N ASP A 662 -17.25 -33.10 11.66
CA ASP A 662 -18.38 -34.03 11.48
C ASP A 662 -18.76 -34.80 12.75
N GLY A 663 -18.10 -34.50 13.88
CA GLY A 663 -18.44 -35.02 15.21
C GLY A 663 -17.82 -36.38 15.56
N GLU A 664 -16.94 -36.90 14.72
CA GLU A 664 -16.16 -38.13 14.98
C GLU A 664 -15.14 -37.89 16.10
N VAL A 665 -14.84 -38.93 16.88
CA VAL A 665 -13.89 -38.83 17.99
C VAL A 665 -12.46 -38.89 17.45
N ALA A 666 -11.70 -37.82 17.64
CA ALA A 666 -10.27 -37.78 17.35
C ALA A 666 -9.46 -38.20 18.59
N GLY A 667 -8.35 -38.88 18.37
CA GLY A 667 -7.46 -39.34 19.44
C GLY A 667 -6.72 -38.18 20.12
N ASP A 668 -6.34 -37.18 19.35
CA ASP A 668 -5.67 -35.95 19.77
C ASP A 668 -6.00 -34.79 18.81
N GLU A 669 -5.52 -33.58 19.11
CA GLU A 669 -5.74 -32.36 18.31
C GLU A 669 -5.09 -32.45 16.92
N PHE A 670 -3.95 -33.14 16.79
CA PHE A 670 -3.27 -33.33 15.50
C PHE A 670 -4.06 -34.23 14.55
N ALA A 671 -4.60 -35.35 15.06
CA ALA A 671 -5.48 -36.23 14.30
C ALA A 671 -6.78 -35.53 13.92
N GLN A 672 -7.32 -34.71 14.82
CA GLN A 672 -8.50 -33.89 14.54
C GLN A 672 -8.26 -32.95 13.35
N ASP A 673 -7.13 -32.24 13.34
CA ASP A 673 -6.76 -31.32 12.27
C ASP A 673 -6.53 -32.01 10.92
N ALA A 674 -5.84 -33.15 10.92
CA ALA A 674 -5.63 -33.94 9.71
C ALA A 674 -6.97 -34.45 9.12
N MET A 675 -7.89 -34.89 9.98
CA MET A 675 -9.24 -35.30 9.57
C MET A 675 -10.06 -34.10 9.07
N ASN A 676 -10.02 -32.96 9.77
CA ASN A 676 -10.72 -31.74 9.38
C ASN A 676 -10.22 -31.20 8.02
N TYR A 677 -8.91 -31.26 7.77
CA TYR A 677 -8.33 -30.90 6.48
C TYR A 677 -8.91 -31.76 5.34
N GLN A 678 -8.95 -33.09 5.52
CA GLN A 678 -9.52 -34.01 4.53
C GLN A 678 -11.03 -33.78 4.32
N ILE A 679 -11.78 -33.52 5.39
CA ILE A 679 -13.21 -33.20 5.32
C ILE A 679 -13.45 -31.95 4.48
N LEU A 680 -12.70 -30.87 4.75
CA LEU A 680 -12.85 -29.60 4.05
C LEU A 680 -12.45 -29.70 2.57
N LEU A 681 -11.38 -30.44 2.25
CA LEU A 681 -11.01 -30.75 0.87
C LEU A 681 -12.11 -31.55 0.15
N GLY A 682 -12.62 -32.60 0.79
CA GLY A 682 -13.72 -33.41 0.21
C GLY A 682 -15.00 -32.60 -0.02
N LYS A 683 -15.30 -31.63 0.85
CA LYS A 683 -16.41 -30.69 0.62
C LYS A 683 -16.16 -29.77 -0.58
N LEU A 684 -14.93 -29.27 -0.77
CA LEU A 684 -14.56 -28.48 -1.96
C LEU A 684 -14.69 -29.30 -3.25
N GLU A 685 -14.22 -30.54 -3.24
CA GLU A 685 -14.36 -31.48 -4.37
C GLU A 685 -15.83 -31.73 -4.68
N THR A 686 -16.65 -32.03 -3.66
CA THR A 686 -18.09 -32.23 -3.83
C THR A 686 -18.78 -30.97 -4.38
N LEU A 687 -18.34 -29.77 -3.98
CA LEU A 687 -18.85 -28.52 -4.51
C LEU A 687 -18.51 -28.37 -6.00
N MET A 688 -17.27 -28.68 -6.40
CA MET A 688 -16.81 -28.66 -7.79
C MET A 688 -17.57 -29.67 -8.67
N GLU A 689 -17.78 -30.89 -8.17
CA GLU A 689 -18.63 -31.93 -8.78
C GLU A 689 -20.05 -31.43 -9.03
N ASN A 690 -20.67 -30.85 -8.00
CA ASN A 690 -22.03 -30.32 -8.08
C ASN A 690 -22.17 -29.12 -9.02
N LEU A 691 -21.06 -28.48 -9.39
CA LEU A 691 -20.98 -27.40 -10.35
C LEU A 691 -20.63 -27.87 -11.76
N GLY A 692 -20.27 -29.14 -11.94
CA GLY A 692 -19.78 -29.68 -13.21
C GLY A 692 -18.46 -29.02 -13.63
N LEU A 693 -17.62 -28.69 -12.65
CA LEU A 693 -16.34 -28.03 -12.84
C LEU A 693 -15.15 -28.98 -12.73
N ASP A 694 -15.38 -30.28 -12.54
CA ASP A 694 -14.31 -31.28 -12.60
C ASP A 694 -13.96 -31.56 -14.06
N GLY A 695 -12.68 -31.38 -14.39
CA GLY A 695 -12.04 -31.84 -15.62
C GLY A 695 -11.20 -33.08 -15.35
#